data_AF-A0A7X0J5Q1-F1
#
_entry.id   AF-A0A7X0J5Q1-F1
#
_cell.length_a   1.000
_cell.length_b   1.000
_cell.length_c   1.000
_cell.angle_alpha   90.00
_cell.angle_beta   90.00
_cell.angle_gamma   90.00
#
_symmetry.space_group_name_H-M   'P 1'
#
loop_
_entity.id
_entity.type
_entity.pdbx_description
1 polymer ?
#
loop_
_entity_poly.entity_id
_entity_poly.type
_entity_poly.pdbx_seq_one_letter_code
_entity_poly.pdbx_strand_id
1 'polypeptide(L)'
;MLKKNPELHHFLVPLKRIAIIILLMQLFFSLRSMAQSQADFEEVSVYLNVQRIGTIEVSSLIHDQTAYLPVSDIFDFLKIVNSPSATRDSISGFFINQPDTYLIDKTHNLIRYKDKIYNLKPEDLIKTPTSLYLNSEYLGKIFGLYCTFSFRNLSVLLNTSLELPIMREMRQAEMRNNLSHLKGEVKVDSTIRRTYPAFHLGMADWSVVNTQDKQLGSDTRVVLGLGGIVAGGETNVSINYHSTQPLQERDQYYLWRFANNDNPVFKQILAGKIFGQATSSIYAPIVGMQVTNAPTTYRRSFGTYTLSNTTQPNWIVELYVNNTLISYVRSDASGYYTFEVPLVYGSSLVKLKFYGPAGEERTSEQNISVPFNFLPKDEFEYTASAGIVEDGMRSRYSRLSANYGLTRTLTIGGGTEYLSSVTSGTTMPFINSSARLFSNLLLSGEYTYGVRTKGILTYRMPSGIQFELNDTWYKQGQNAINNTFTEERKAIISAPFRGKIFSGYTRITLDQITLPTTKYTTTEWLVSGVIWNLNANINTYALFAEQTSPYVYTTFSVAAIVLKNLRFTQQVQYEYSSGKFIGFKEEIESRVFKKGYLNLSYEKIVASHIENIELGIRYDFSFAQTSASVRKTNDNYRFLQSASGSLIYDHPTKYLGLTNHTSVGKGGITIIPYLDLNYNGQRDPGEPRAEGLKLQSYGGRIEQNTRDTTIRITDLEPYVNYILQLDPTSFDNISWQLLKHNFSIAIDPNKIKIVEIPVTVVAEASGRVNIKSNKELKGQGRIIINFYKKNENKVAFRTISEGDGYFSYLGLTPGDYTVRIDTAQLIKLNLKSIPEILNFNVKKSREGAVVDGLDFSLAANDTTLKNQKESTHSLPKNVPVNEEKNIPLAKEKPEEKPQPEFDITLQVAHLSYHKAKAAQDYLVAEFNYTVVIKPSTHQHYNVIVTGVDDIQAAKNIVRKIKHKGFPDAFIFARRRPPLKEIPEKVLPTQ
;
A
#
# COMPACT_ATOMS: atom_id res chain seq x y z
N MET A 1 -51.29 -58.89 53.06
CA MET A 1 -51.78 -59.84 54.08
C MET A 1 -51.02 -59.57 55.37
N LEU A 2 -51.75 -59.34 56.48
CA LEU A 2 -51.49 -59.69 57.90
C LEU A 2 -50.03 -59.67 58.43
N LYS A 3 -49.66 -59.21 59.63
CA LYS A 3 -50.20 -58.46 60.79
C LYS A 3 -49.08 -58.51 61.87
N LYS A 4 -48.99 -57.50 62.74
CA LYS A 4 -48.49 -57.51 64.16
C LYS A 4 -46.97 -57.52 64.51
N ASN A 5 -46.46 -56.36 64.94
CA ASN A 5 -46.03 -55.94 66.33
C ASN A 5 -45.92 -57.00 67.47
N PRO A 6 -45.25 -56.75 68.63
CA PRO A 6 -44.24 -55.71 69.01
C PRO A 6 -43.17 -56.13 70.12
N GLU A 7 -42.38 -55.13 70.57
CA GLU A 7 -41.65 -54.92 71.86
C GLU A 7 -40.67 -55.95 72.49
N LEU A 8 -39.40 -55.53 72.76
CA LEU A 8 -38.90 -55.24 74.12
C LEU A 8 -37.40 -54.79 74.13
N HIS A 9 -37.06 -53.99 75.13
CA HIS A 9 -35.73 -53.71 75.72
C HIS A 9 -34.89 -52.51 75.26
N HIS A 10 -35.35 -51.35 75.72
CA HIS A 10 -34.56 -50.33 76.41
C HIS A 10 -33.65 -50.94 77.49
N PHE A 11 -32.32 -50.69 77.42
CA PHE A 11 -31.43 -50.29 78.54
C PHE A 11 -29.96 -50.25 78.06
N LEU A 12 -29.55 -49.19 77.34
CA LEU A 12 -28.14 -48.78 77.12
C LEU A 12 -28.06 -47.40 76.44
N VAL A 13 -28.89 -46.44 76.87
CA VAL A 13 -29.07 -45.13 76.18
C VAL A 13 -28.44 -43.89 76.87
N PRO A 14 -27.92 -43.86 78.13
CA PRO A 14 -27.46 -42.58 78.67
C PRO A 14 -26.03 -42.18 78.26
N LEU A 15 -25.17 -43.08 77.77
CA LEU A 15 -23.80 -42.69 77.35
C LEU A 15 -23.70 -42.18 75.90
N LYS A 16 -24.56 -42.65 74.98
CA LYS A 16 -24.56 -42.19 73.58
C LYS A 16 -25.21 -40.81 73.39
N ARG A 17 -26.16 -40.42 74.24
CA ARG A 17 -26.81 -39.10 74.14
C ARG A 17 -25.91 -37.95 74.59
N ILE A 18 -25.03 -38.17 75.56
CA ILE A 18 -24.03 -37.17 75.98
C ILE A 18 -22.95 -36.99 74.90
N ALA A 19 -22.50 -38.07 74.26
CA ALA A 19 -21.56 -37.98 73.12
C ALA A 19 -22.17 -37.27 71.90
N ILE A 20 -23.46 -37.48 71.62
CA ILE A 20 -24.16 -36.82 70.50
C ILE A 20 -24.42 -35.34 70.80
N ILE A 21 -24.70 -34.96 72.05
CA ILE A 21 -24.88 -33.55 72.44
C ILE A 21 -23.54 -32.79 72.44
N ILE A 22 -22.43 -33.44 72.83
CA ILE A 22 -21.08 -32.85 72.73
C ILE A 22 -20.65 -32.73 71.26
N LEU A 23 -20.98 -33.71 70.40
CA LEU A 23 -20.71 -33.64 68.95
C LEU A 23 -21.58 -32.58 68.24
N LEU A 24 -22.84 -32.39 68.67
CA LEU A 24 -23.73 -31.34 68.17
C LEU A 24 -23.33 -29.94 68.68
N MET A 25 -22.85 -29.80 69.92
CA MET A 25 -22.30 -28.51 70.40
C MET A 25 -20.98 -28.14 69.71
N GLN A 26 -20.16 -29.11 69.29
CA GLN A 26 -18.95 -28.85 68.48
C GLN A 26 -19.27 -28.49 67.02
N LEU A 27 -20.44 -28.85 66.50
CA LEU A 27 -20.91 -28.42 65.17
C LEU A 27 -21.44 -26.98 65.15
N PHE A 28 -21.82 -26.40 66.31
CA PHE A 28 -22.30 -25.01 66.41
C PHE A 28 -21.26 -24.00 66.92
N PHE A 29 -20.08 -24.44 67.37
CA PHE A 29 -18.94 -23.57 67.73
C PHE A 29 -17.76 -23.76 66.76
N SER A 30 -18.01 -23.53 65.46
CA SER A 30 -16.91 -23.06 64.61
C SER A 30 -16.74 -21.58 64.88
N LEU A 31 -15.71 -21.23 65.66
CA LEU A 31 -15.15 -19.89 65.61
C LEU A 31 -14.90 -19.59 64.13
N ARG A 32 -15.50 -18.51 63.61
CA ARG A 32 -15.05 -17.90 62.37
C ARG A 32 -13.64 -17.40 62.62
N SER A 33 -12.66 -18.26 62.40
CA SER A 33 -11.31 -17.83 62.05
C SER A 33 -11.49 -16.98 60.80
N MET A 34 -11.38 -15.65 60.94
CA MET A 34 -11.11 -14.80 59.79
C MET A 34 -9.71 -15.16 59.33
N ALA A 35 -9.61 -16.17 58.47
CA ALA A 35 -8.52 -16.23 57.52
C ALA A 35 -8.63 -14.94 56.70
N GLN A 36 -7.66 -14.07 56.87
CA GLN A 36 -7.45 -12.96 55.97
C GLN A 36 -7.08 -13.60 54.63
N SER A 37 -8.08 -13.89 53.78
CA SER A 37 -7.82 -14.29 52.41
C SER A 37 -7.24 -13.07 51.73
N GLN A 38 -5.93 -12.96 51.74
CA GLN A 38 -5.23 -12.10 50.80
C GLN A 38 -5.59 -12.68 49.44
N ALA A 39 -6.50 -12.03 48.71
CA ALA A 39 -6.89 -12.46 47.39
C ALA A 39 -5.62 -12.56 46.54
N ASP A 40 -5.30 -13.78 46.08
CA ASP A 40 -4.18 -14.02 45.18
C ASP A 40 -4.56 -13.38 43.84
N PHE A 41 -4.08 -12.17 43.62
CA PHE A 41 -4.11 -11.50 42.33
C PHE A 41 -2.85 -11.92 41.58
N GLU A 42 -3.03 -12.58 40.44
CA GLU A 42 -1.92 -12.91 39.56
C GLU A 42 -1.67 -11.75 38.61
N GLU A 43 -0.44 -11.21 38.64
CA GLU A 43 0.00 -10.20 37.67
C GLU A 43 0.41 -10.89 36.37
N VAL A 44 -0.36 -10.66 35.32
CA VAL A 44 -0.18 -11.29 34.00
C VAL A 44 -0.25 -10.24 32.92
N SER A 45 0.69 -10.32 31.98
CA SER A 45 0.71 -9.47 30.79
C SER A 45 -0.39 -9.89 29.82
N VAL A 46 -1.22 -8.92 29.41
CA VAL A 46 -2.42 -9.15 28.59
C VAL A 46 -2.43 -8.19 27.42
N TYR A 47 -2.81 -8.69 26.23
CA TYR A 47 -2.93 -7.86 25.03
C TYR A 47 -4.27 -7.11 25.01
N LEU A 48 -4.24 -5.79 25.11
CA LEU A 48 -5.40 -4.91 24.92
C LEU A 48 -5.55 -4.57 23.44
N ASN A 49 -6.54 -5.17 22.78
CA ASN A 49 -6.91 -4.88 21.40
C ASN A 49 -8.03 -3.83 21.38
N VAL A 50 -7.72 -2.64 20.86
CA VAL A 50 -8.68 -1.55 20.70
C VAL A 50 -9.12 -1.47 19.25
N GLN A 51 -10.43 -1.63 19.02
CA GLN A 51 -11.00 -1.65 17.68
C GLN A 51 -10.62 -0.37 16.89
N ARG A 52 -10.08 -0.54 15.67
CA ARG A 52 -9.65 0.53 14.74
C ARG A 52 -8.43 1.36 15.17
N ILE A 53 -7.82 1.08 16.32
CA ILE A 53 -6.62 1.78 16.79
C ILE A 53 -5.40 0.86 16.75
N GLY A 54 -5.47 -0.32 17.38
CA GLY A 54 -4.34 -1.25 17.45
C GLY A 54 -4.31 -2.08 18.72
N THR A 55 -3.19 -2.73 18.98
CA THR A 55 -2.98 -3.58 20.16
C THR A 55 -1.82 -3.04 21.00
N ILE A 56 -1.98 -3.03 22.33
CA ILE A 56 -0.92 -2.71 23.30
C ILE A 56 -0.84 -3.83 24.35
N GLU A 57 0.35 -4.13 24.83
CA GLU A 57 0.56 -5.05 25.94
C GLU A 57 0.48 -4.30 27.27
N VAL A 58 -0.36 -4.76 28.19
CA VAL A 58 -0.56 -4.14 29.51
C VAL A 58 -0.39 -5.18 30.62
N SER A 59 0.33 -4.82 31.69
CA SER A 59 0.36 -5.65 32.91
C SER A 59 -1.00 -5.56 33.58
N SER A 60 -1.74 -6.66 33.67
CA SER A 60 -3.08 -6.73 34.25
C SER A 60 -3.08 -7.62 35.50
N LEU A 61 -4.00 -7.38 36.43
CA LEU A 61 -4.22 -8.30 37.55
C LEU A 61 -5.43 -9.18 37.20
N ILE A 62 -5.30 -10.49 37.35
CA ILE A 62 -6.39 -11.43 37.11
C ILE A 62 -6.83 -12.05 38.43
N HIS A 63 -8.14 -12.05 38.66
CA HIS A 63 -8.77 -12.73 39.78
C HIS A 63 -10.13 -13.29 39.34
N ASP A 64 -10.41 -14.57 39.59
CA ASP A 64 -11.68 -15.24 39.23
C ASP A 64 -12.13 -15.00 37.77
N GLN A 65 -11.20 -15.10 36.81
CA GLN A 65 -11.42 -14.85 35.38
C GLN A 65 -11.84 -13.41 35.02
N THR A 66 -11.74 -12.47 35.96
CA THR A 66 -11.93 -11.03 35.71
C THR A 66 -10.57 -10.33 35.62
N ALA A 67 -10.45 -9.42 34.65
CA ALA A 67 -9.24 -8.64 34.46
C ALA A 67 -9.41 -7.24 35.08
N TYR A 68 -8.42 -6.85 35.86
CA TYR A 68 -8.23 -5.51 36.39
C TYR A 68 -7.14 -4.84 35.58
N LEU A 69 -7.44 -3.66 35.05
CA LEU A 69 -6.58 -2.99 34.09
C LEU A 69 -5.99 -1.70 34.68
N PRO A 70 -4.71 -1.42 34.39
CA PRO A 70 -4.06 -0.19 34.84
C PRO A 70 -4.68 1.01 34.11
N VAL A 71 -5.30 1.91 34.88
CA VAL A 71 -6.09 3.01 34.29
C VAL A 71 -5.19 4.01 33.54
N SER A 72 -4.04 4.36 34.12
CA SER A 72 -3.10 5.30 33.50
C SER A 72 -2.58 4.78 32.15
N ASP A 73 -2.16 3.52 32.08
CA ASP A 73 -1.58 2.95 30.85
C ASP A 73 -2.60 2.90 29.70
N ILE A 74 -3.86 2.54 30.01
CA ILE A 74 -4.95 2.58 29.03
C ILE A 74 -5.23 4.02 28.60
N PHE A 75 -5.35 4.95 29.55
CA PHE A 75 -5.67 6.34 29.23
C PHE A 75 -4.55 7.01 28.44
N ASP A 76 -3.29 6.72 28.73
CA ASP A 76 -2.13 7.19 27.97
C ASP A 76 -2.16 6.64 26.54
N PHE A 77 -2.45 5.34 26.35
CA PHE A 77 -2.59 4.73 25.03
C PHE A 77 -3.73 5.35 24.21
N LEU A 78 -4.87 5.64 24.86
CA LEU A 78 -6.03 6.28 24.24
C LEU A 78 -5.88 7.82 24.13
N LYS A 79 -4.77 8.39 24.62
CA LYS A 79 -4.49 9.83 24.72
C LYS A 79 -5.55 10.62 25.49
N ILE A 80 -6.11 10.00 26.53
CA ILE A 80 -6.99 10.65 27.52
C ILE A 80 -6.10 11.28 28.59
N VAL A 81 -6.28 12.57 28.82
CA VAL A 81 -5.48 13.30 29.82
C VAL A 81 -5.75 12.72 31.20
N ASN A 82 -4.68 12.24 31.84
CA ASN A 82 -4.68 11.73 33.20
C ASN A 82 -3.46 12.25 33.95
N SER A 83 -3.60 12.39 35.26
CA SER A 83 -2.55 12.85 36.17
C SER A 83 -2.68 12.03 37.45
N PRO A 84 -1.86 10.96 37.60
CA PRO A 84 -1.83 10.17 38.82
C PRO A 84 -1.16 10.97 39.95
N SER A 85 -1.63 10.79 41.19
CA SER A 85 -1.01 11.40 42.37
C SER A 85 0.37 10.77 42.67
N ALA A 86 1.23 11.49 43.39
CA ALA A 86 2.59 11.05 43.72
C ALA A 86 2.62 9.69 44.46
N THR A 87 1.58 9.39 45.23
CA THR A 87 1.41 8.14 45.97
C THR A 87 0.60 7.08 45.21
N ARG A 88 0.14 7.39 43.98
CA ARG A 88 -0.72 6.56 43.11
C ARG A 88 -2.06 6.16 43.76
N ASP A 89 -2.55 6.98 44.68
CA ASP A 89 -3.84 6.77 45.38
C ASP A 89 -5.04 7.32 44.62
N SER A 90 -4.78 8.22 43.68
CA SER A 90 -5.83 8.86 42.88
C SER A 90 -5.34 9.20 41.48
N ILE A 91 -6.26 9.20 40.51
CA ILE A 91 -6.04 9.63 39.14
C ILE A 91 -7.08 10.69 38.82
N SER A 92 -6.62 11.84 38.36
CA SER A 92 -7.49 12.95 37.96
C SER A 92 -7.22 13.36 36.52
N GLY A 93 -8.22 13.93 35.85
CA GLY A 93 -8.06 14.40 34.48
C GLY A 93 -9.38 14.84 33.88
N PHE A 94 -9.44 14.92 32.55
CA PHE A 94 -10.67 15.17 31.81
C PHE A 94 -10.83 14.16 30.68
N PHE A 95 -12.08 13.79 30.38
CA PHE A 95 -12.42 12.75 29.44
C PHE A 95 -12.98 13.37 28.16
N ILE A 96 -12.19 13.35 27.07
CA ILE A 96 -12.51 13.87 25.73
C ILE A 96 -12.66 15.41 25.68
N ASN A 97 -13.52 16.00 26.51
CA ASN A 97 -13.76 17.45 26.59
C ASN A 97 -13.22 18.01 27.91
N GLN A 98 -12.66 19.23 27.87
CA GLN A 98 -12.12 19.90 29.07
C GLN A 98 -13.10 20.02 30.27
N PRO A 99 -14.41 20.33 30.10
CA PRO A 99 -15.33 20.39 31.24
C PRO A 99 -15.70 19.02 31.81
N ASP A 100 -15.47 17.93 31.09
CA ASP A 100 -15.82 16.56 31.50
C ASP A 100 -14.72 15.97 32.41
N THR A 101 -14.52 16.56 33.59
CA THR A 101 -13.49 16.13 34.54
C THR A 101 -13.84 14.81 35.25
N TYR A 102 -12.81 14.03 35.59
CA TYR A 102 -12.96 12.82 36.38
C TYR A 102 -11.92 12.74 37.50
N LEU A 103 -12.30 12.05 38.58
CA LEU A 103 -11.43 11.71 39.71
C LEU A 103 -11.71 10.26 40.11
N ILE A 104 -10.69 9.41 40.03
CA ILE A 104 -10.71 8.03 40.52
C ILE A 104 -9.90 8.03 41.81
N ASP A 105 -10.52 7.71 42.94
CA ASP A 105 -9.92 7.83 44.26
C ASP A 105 -10.01 6.51 45.04
N LYS A 106 -8.85 5.93 45.38
CA LYS A 106 -8.77 4.71 46.18
C LYS A 106 -9.02 4.93 47.66
N THR A 107 -8.65 6.09 48.20
CA THR A 107 -8.79 6.37 49.64
C THR A 107 -10.25 6.39 50.07
N HIS A 108 -11.12 6.90 49.20
CA HIS A 108 -12.57 6.94 49.41
C HIS A 108 -13.34 5.86 48.62
N ASN A 109 -12.64 4.99 47.86
CA ASN A 109 -13.20 4.00 46.92
C ASN A 109 -14.34 4.56 46.05
N LEU A 110 -14.11 5.71 45.40
CA LEU A 110 -15.12 6.36 44.56
C LEU A 110 -14.55 6.83 43.23
N ILE A 111 -15.42 6.90 42.22
CA ILE A 111 -15.15 7.58 40.94
C ILE A 111 -16.13 8.73 40.80
N ARG A 112 -15.61 9.95 40.60
CA ARG A 112 -16.41 11.12 40.25
C ARG A 112 -16.25 11.40 38.76
N TYR A 113 -17.36 11.51 38.03
CA TYR A 113 -17.37 11.85 36.60
C TYR A 113 -18.66 12.59 36.23
N LYS A 114 -18.56 13.75 35.55
CA LYS A 114 -19.71 14.60 35.17
C LYS A 114 -20.67 14.88 36.35
N ASP A 115 -20.12 15.29 37.49
CA ASP A 115 -20.84 15.55 38.74
C ASP A 115 -21.62 14.36 39.34
N LYS A 116 -21.45 13.15 38.79
CA LYS A 116 -21.97 11.90 39.36
C LYS A 116 -20.88 11.19 40.15
N ILE A 117 -21.26 10.64 41.30
CA ILE A 117 -20.38 9.86 42.19
C ILE A 117 -20.77 8.39 42.06
N TYR A 118 -19.80 7.55 41.74
CA TYR A 118 -19.91 6.10 41.66
C TYR A 118 -19.12 5.49 42.82
N ASN A 119 -19.82 4.83 43.74
CA ASN A 119 -19.18 4.14 44.84
C ASN A 119 -18.72 2.75 44.39
N LEU A 120 -17.44 2.43 44.63
CA LEU A 120 -16.83 1.15 44.28
C LEU A 120 -16.74 0.24 45.50
N LYS A 121 -16.72 -1.07 45.28
CA LYS A 121 -16.36 -2.01 46.35
C LYS A 121 -14.86 -1.89 46.64
N PRO A 122 -14.40 -2.18 47.88
CA PRO A 122 -12.98 -2.12 48.23
C PRO A 122 -12.07 -2.98 47.34
N GLU A 123 -12.61 -4.03 46.72
CA GLU A 123 -11.90 -4.98 45.85
C GLU A 123 -11.86 -4.56 44.38
N ASP A 124 -12.72 -3.62 43.94
CA ASP A 124 -12.86 -3.23 42.53
C ASP A 124 -11.76 -2.26 42.04
N LEU A 125 -11.00 -1.67 42.98
CA LEU A 125 -9.92 -0.73 42.71
C LEU A 125 -8.69 -1.19 43.50
N ILE A 126 -7.63 -1.59 42.83
CA ILE A 126 -6.45 -2.19 43.45
C ILE A 126 -5.27 -1.25 43.28
N LYS A 127 -4.62 -0.91 44.38
CA LYS A 127 -3.39 -0.12 44.37
C LYS A 127 -2.20 -1.06 44.42
N THR A 128 -1.29 -0.86 43.48
CA THR A 128 0.06 -1.43 43.54
C THR A 128 1.09 -0.30 43.70
N PRO A 129 2.36 -0.59 44.02
CA PRO A 129 3.41 0.42 44.00
C PRO A 129 3.59 1.06 42.61
N THR A 130 3.14 0.40 41.54
CA THR A 130 3.45 0.73 40.14
C THR A 130 2.32 1.42 39.39
N SER A 131 1.05 1.12 39.68
CA SER A 131 -0.14 1.70 39.03
C SER A 131 -1.43 1.49 39.86
N LEU A 132 -2.51 2.15 39.44
CA LEU A 132 -3.86 1.98 39.99
C LEU A 132 -4.70 1.16 39.00
N TYR A 133 -5.17 0.01 39.46
CA TYR A 133 -5.90 -0.97 38.66
C TYR A 133 -7.39 -0.88 38.93
N LEU A 134 -8.19 -0.80 37.88
CA LEU A 134 -9.65 -0.76 37.97
C LEU A 134 -10.23 -2.01 37.32
N ASN A 135 -11.25 -2.58 37.95
CA ASN A 135 -12.04 -3.64 37.33
C ASN A 135 -12.57 -3.17 35.96
N SER A 136 -12.24 -3.93 34.92
CA SER A 136 -12.49 -3.58 33.51
C SER A 136 -13.97 -3.30 33.19
N GLU A 137 -14.93 -3.79 33.97
CA GLU A 137 -16.34 -3.48 33.79
C GLU A 137 -16.67 -1.99 34.00
N TYR A 138 -16.00 -1.32 34.95
CA TYR A 138 -16.28 0.08 35.26
C TYR A 138 -15.79 1.04 34.18
N LEU A 139 -14.77 0.65 33.40
CA LEU A 139 -14.35 1.38 32.21
C LEU A 139 -15.48 1.45 31.17
N GLY A 140 -16.23 0.36 30.99
CA GLY A 140 -17.41 0.31 30.14
C GLY A 140 -18.57 1.14 30.70
N LYS A 141 -18.92 0.91 31.97
CA LYS A 141 -20.11 1.53 32.61
C LYS A 141 -19.99 3.04 32.79
N ILE A 142 -18.80 3.56 33.11
CA ILE A 142 -18.59 4.97 33.44
C ILE A 142 -18.11 5.77 32.23
N PHE A 143 -17.14 5.23 31.49
CA PHE A 143 -16.45 5.93 30.41
C PHE A 143 -16.88 5.49 29.00
N GLY A 144 -17.75 4.48 28.86
CA GLY A 144 -18.17 3.95 27.56
C GLY A 144 -17.06 3.17 26.82
N LEU A 145 -16.08 2.64 27.56
CA LEU A 145 -14.96 1.84 27.07
C LEU A 145 -15.20 0.36 27.40
N TYR A 146 -16.04 -0.32 26.62
CA TYR A 146 -16.47 -1.69 26.93
C TYR A 146 -15.33 -2.68 26.71
N CYS A 147 -14.86 -3.28 27.80
CA CYS A 147 -13.76 -4.24 27.81
C CYS A 147 -14.32 -5.67 27.95
N THR A 148 -13.89 -6.58 27.07
CA THR A 148 -14.22 -8.01 27.16
C THR A 148 -12.91 -8.80 27.29
N PHE A 149 -12.70 -9.42 28.43
CA PHE A 149 -11.50 -10.20 28.71
C PHE A 149 -11.68 -11.65 28.23
N SER A 150 -10.66 -12.18 27.54
CA SER A 150 -10.56 -13.59 27.17
C SER A 150 -9.41 -14.23 27.92
N PHE A 151 -9.73 -15.03 28.93
CA PHE A 151 -8.73 -15.73 29.73
C PHE A 151 -7.89 -16.71 28.90
N ARG A 152 -8.50 -17.39 27.90
CA ARG A 152 -7.80 -18.37 27.03
C ARG A 152 -6.66 -17.74 26.22
N ASN A 153 -6.86 -16.51 25.75
CA ASN A 153 -5.93 -15.83 24.86
C ASN A 153 -5.13 -14.73 25.57
N LEU A 154 -5.35 -14.55 26.89
CA LEU A 154 -4.79 -13.45 27.69
C LEU A 154 -4.89 -12.12 26.94
N SER A 155 -6.11 -11.78 26.49
CA SER A 155 -6.38 -10.58 25.70
C SER A 155 -7.66 -9.88 26.15
N VAL A 156 -7.66 -8.55 26.16
CA VAL A 156 -8.86 -7.72 26.36
C VAL A 156 -9.24 -7.08 25.02
N LEU A 157 -10.48 -7.28 24.58
CA LEU A 157 -11.03 -6.52 23.47
C LEU A 157 -11.75 -5.27 24.01
N LEU A 158 -11.33 -4.09 23.58
CA LEU A 158 -11.95 -2.81 23.91
C LEU A 158 -12.74 -2.31 22.70
N ASN A 159 -14.06 -2.18 22.87
CA ASN A 159 -14.98 -1.62 21.90
C ASN A 159 -15.59 -0.31 22.42
N THR A 160 -15.64 0.70 21.56
CA THR A 160 -16.28 1.98 21.88
C THR A 160 -16.90 2.61 20.63
N SER A 161 -18.03 3.29 20.79
CA SER A 161 -18.66 4.15 19.77
C SER A 161 -18.21 5.61 19.89
N LEU A 162 -17.46 5.95 20.94
CA LEU A 162 -16.98 7.30 21.19
C LEU A 162 -15.81 7.65 20.27
N GLU A 163 -15.77 8.89 19.80
CA GLU A 163 -14.62 9.40 19.07
C GLU A 163 -13.51 9.85 20.04
N LEU A 164 -12.61 8.92 20.36
CA LEU A 164 -11.47 9.14 21.25
C LEU A 164 -10.43 10.11 20.67
N PRO A 165 -9.64 10.80 21.52
CA PRO A 165 -8.59 11.72 21.08
C PRO A 165 -7.58 11.09 20.11
N ILE A 166 -7.13 9.86 20.38
CA ILE A 166 -6.23 9.13 19.49
C ILE A 166 -6.82 8.93 18.08
N MET A 167 -8.12 8.66 17.96
CA MET A 167 -8.78 8.51 16.65
C MET A 167 -8.83 9.83 15.88
N ARG A 168 -9.05 10.97 16.58
CA ARG A 168 -8.98 12.30 15.98
C ARG A 168 -7.58 12.61 15.46
N GLU A 169 -6.55 12.29 16.25
CA GLU A 169 -5.17 12.49 15.84
C GLU A 169 -4.77 11.60 14.66
N MET A 170 -5.15 10.32 14.68
CA MET A 170 -4.93 9.40 13.55
C MET A 170 -5.58 9.91 12.27
N ARG A 171 -6.84 10.38 12.34
CA ARG A 171 -7.52 10.96 11.18
C ARG A 171 -6.86 12.26 10.72
N GLN A 172 -6.40 13.11 11.65
CA GLN A 172 -5.64 14.32 11.30
C GLN A 172 -4.29 14.01 10.65
N ALA A 173 -3.60 12.96 11.09
CA ALA A 173 -2.36 12.49 10.47
C ALA A 173 -2.63 11.94 9.06
N GLU A 174 -3.71 11.17 8.87
CA GLU A 174 -4.15 10.67 7.57
C GLU A 174 -4.51 11.80 6.61
N MET A 175 -5.29 12.79 7.05
CA MET A 175 -5.62 13.98 6.24
C MET A 175 -4.37 14.78 5.86
N ARG A 176 -3.42 14.95 6.79
CA ARG A 176 -2.13 15.61 6.49
C ARG A 176 -1.34 14.83 5.45
N ASN A 177 -1.33 13.51 5.52
CA ASN A 177 -0.67 12.66 4.53
C ASN A 177 -1.37 12.75 3.17
N ASN A 178 -2.70 12.70 3.12
CA ASN A 178 -3.46 12.86 1.88
C ASN A 178 -3.22 14.22 1.22
N LEU A 179 -3.16 15.29 2.02
CA LEU A 179 -2.84 16.65 1.57
C LEU A 179 -1.41 16.75 1.01
N SER A 180 -0.41 16.19 1.69
CA SER A 180 0.97 16.20 1.21
C SER A 180 1.12 15.41 -0.07
N HIS A 181 0.45 14.26 -0.20
CA HIS A 181 0.43 13.46 -1.43
C HIS A 181 -0.20 14.21 -2.61
N LEU A 182 -1.31 14.92 -2.40
CA LEU A 182 -1.94 15.72 -3.45
C LEU A 182 -1.13 16.95 -3.87
N LYS A 183 -0.43 17.58 -2.91
CA LYS A 183 0.44 18.73 -3.18
C LYS A 183 1.82 18.32 -3.71
N GLY A 184 2.20 17.03 -3.59
CA GLY A 184 3.53 16.54 -3.92
C GLY A 184 4.61 16.91 -2.87
N GLU A 185 4.22 17.41 -1.70
CA GLU A 185 5.09 17.86 -0.62
C GLU A 185 5.35 16.74 0.41
N VAL A 186 5.88 15.60 -0.04
CA VAL A 186 6.24 14.52 0.88
C VAL A 186 7.64 14.75 1.42
N LYS A 187 7.80 14.72 2.75
CA LYS A 187 9.12 14.76 3.39
C LYS A 187 9.87 13.48 3.04
N VAL A 188 10.97 13.61 2.31
CA VAL A 188 11.80 12.49 1.87
C VAL A 188 13.11 12.43 2.64
N ASP A 189 13.56 11.22 2.94
CA ASP A 189 14.80 10.96 3.67
C ASP A 189 16.01 11.00 2.72
N SER A 190 15.80 10.68 1.45
CA SER A 190 16.82 10.68 0.41
C SER A 190 16.25 11.05 -0.94
N THR A 191 17.03 11.78 -1.75
CA THR A 191 16.67 12.11 -3.14
C THR A 191 17.73 11.58 -4.09
N ILE A 192 17.33 10.69 -4.98
CA ILE A 192 18.16 10.13 -6.04
C ILE A 192 17.89 10.92 -7.32
N ARG A 193 18.86 11.76 -7.68
CA ARG A 193 18.76 12.64 -8.85
C ARG A 193 18.89 11.86 -10.17
N ARG A 194 18.60 12.58 -11.25
CA ARG A 194 18.72 12.07 -12.61
C ARG A 194 20.19 11.81 -12.97
N THR A 195 20.44 10.80 -13.80
CA THR A 195 21.77 10.55 -14.37
C THR A 195 21.81 10.94 -15.85
N TYR A 196 22.96 11.44 -16.31
CA TYR A 196 23.18 11.86 -17.71
C TYR A 196 24.30 11.02 -18.34
N PRO A 197 24.10 9.72 -18.57
CA PRO A 197 25.12 8.89 -19.20
C PRO A 197 25.37 9.33 -20.65
N ALA A 198 26.62 9.22 -21.11
CA ALA A 198 26.98 9.57 -22.48
C ALA A 198 26.32 8.64 -23.51
N PHE A 199 26.21 7.35 -23.20
CA PHE A 199 25.55 6.37 -24.04
C PHE A 199 24.90 5.26 -23.21
N HIS A 200 23.66 4.90 -23.53
CA HIS A 200 22.95 3.75 -22.96
C HIS A 200 21.87 3.28 -23.94
N LEU A 201 21.77 1.97 -24.16
CA LEU A 201 20.65 1.35 -24.90
C LEU A 201 19.91 0.45 -23.92
N GLY A 202 18.59 0.60 -23.83
CA GLY A 202 17.83 -0.12 -22.81
C GLY A 202 16.50 -0.70 -23.27
N MET A 203 15.85 -0.12 -24.27
CA MET A 203 14.49 -0.53 -24.64
C MET A 203 14.40 -0.81 -26.14
N ALA A 204 13.70 -1.87 -26.52
CA ALA A 204 13.42 -2.18 -27.92
C ALA A 204 11.99 -2.68 -28.09
N ASP A 205 11.18 -1.97 -28.86
CA ASP A 205 9.80 -2.32 -29.16
C ASP A 205 9.70 -2.98 -30.53
N TRP A 206 8.81 -3.95 -30.67
CA TRP A 206 8.53 -4.58 -31.95
C TRP A 206 7.03 -4.83 -32.11
N SER A 207 6.55 -4.69 -33.33
CA SER A 207 5.17 -5.02 -33.71
C SER A 207 5.14 -5.50 -35.14
N VAL A 208 4.47 -6.63 -35.37
CA VAL A 208 4.27 -7.22 -36.68
C VAL A 208 2.77 -7.37 -36.90
N VAL A 209 2.28 -6.87 -38.04
CA VAL A 209 0.90 -7.03 -38.46
C VAL A 209 0.91 -7.56 -39.88
N ASN A 210 0.34 -8.75 -40.10
CA ASN A 210 0.12 -9.31 -41.41
C ASN A 210 -1.36 -9.23 -41.75
N THR A 211 -1.69 -8.56 -42.85
CA THR A 211 -3.01 -8.58 -43.46
C THR A 211 -2.93 -9.36 -44.77
N GLN A 212 -3.79 -10.36 -44.93
CA GLN A 212 -3.98 -11.07 -46.19
C GLN A 212 -5.40 -10.84 -46.69
N ASP A 213 -5.52 -10.41 -47.93
CA ASP A 213 -6.80 -10.16 -48.59
C ASP A 213 -6.79 -10.86 -49.97
N LYS A 214 -7.91 -11.46 -50.36
CA LYS A 214 -8.01 -12.21 -51.62
C LYS A 214 -7.83 -11.32 -52.85
N GLN A 215 -8.22 -10.05 -52.78
CA GLN A 215 -8.14 -9.08 -53.88
C GLN A 215 -6.88 -8.21 -53.81
N LEU A 216 -6.50 -7.77 -52.61
CA LEU A 216 -5.38 -6.82 -52.41
C LEU A 216 -4.02 -7.51 -52.14
N GLY A 217 -4.00 -8.84 -51.98
CA GLY A 217 -2.78 -9.59 -51.67
C GLY A 217 -2.40 -9.54 -50.19
N SER A 218 -1.12 -9.76 -49.88
CA SER A 218 -0.58 -9.73 -48.51
C SER A 218 0.21 -8.45 -48.25
N ASP A 219 -0.14 -7.74 -47.18
CA ASP A 219 0.58 -6.58 -46.65
C ASP A 219 1.09 -6.92 -45.24
N THR A 220 2.41 -7.00 -45.10
CA THR A 220 3.08 -7.19 -43.82
C THR A 220 3.69 -5.87 -43.37
N ARG A 221 3.31 -5.44 -42.17
CA ARG A 221 3.81 -4.23 -41.52
C ARG A 221 4.66 -4.61 -40.34
N VAL A 222 5.87 -4.06 -40.27
CA VAL A 222 6.81 -4.28 -39.18
C VAL A 222 7.22 -2.94 -38.62
N VAL A 223 6.89 -2.70 -37.35
CA VAL A 223 7.33 -1.53 -36.61
C VAL A 223 8.41 -1.98 -35.64
N LEU A 224 9.58 -1.37 -35.73
CA LEU A 224 10.69 -1.56 -34.79
C LEU A 224 11.00 -0.22 -34.12
N GLY A 225 11.11 -0.22 -32.81
CA GLY A 225 11.48 0.95 -32.01
C GLY A 225 12.71 0.64 -31.16
N LEU A 226 13.64 1.58 -31.06
CA LEU A 226 14.81 1.52 -30.19
C LEU A 226 14.84 2.78 -29.32
N GLY A 227 14.99 2.55 -28.02
CA GLY A 227 15.06 3.57 -27.00
C GLY A 227 16.38 3.52 -26.25
N GLY A 228 17.07 4.65 -26.18
CA GLY A 228 18.31 4.81 -25.45
C GLY A 228 18.54 6.22 -24.93
N ILE A 229 19.76 6.46 -24.50
CA ILE A 229 20.32 7.74 -24.09
C ILE A 229 21.59 7.96 -24.91
N VAL A 230 21.70 9.11 -25.57
CA VAL A 230 22.90 9.55 -26.30
C VAL A 230 23.21 10.98 -25.86
N ALA A 231 24.46 11.26 -25.51
CA ALA A 231 24.90 12.57 -25.00
C ALA A 231 24.04 13.11 -23.83
N GLY A 232 23.59 12.24 -22.92
CA GLY A 232 22.71 12.59 -21.80
C GLY A 232 21.25 12.87 -22.16
N GLY A 233 20.89 12.90 -23.44
CA GLY A 233 19.52 13.07 -23.93
C GLY A 233 18.86 11.72 -24.25
N GLU A 234 17.56 11.63 -24.05
CA GLU A 234 16.74 10.51 -24.53
C GLU A 234 16.84 10.44 -26.05
N THR A 235 17.00 9.25 -26.61
CA THR A 235 17.02 9.02 -28.05
C THR A 235 16.07 7.90 -28.38
N ASN A 236 15.00 8.22 -29.10
CA ASN A 236 14.03 7.25 -29.59
C ASN A 236 14.09 7.22 -31.11
N VAL A 237 14.26 6.04 -31.68
CA VAL A 237 14.29 5.81 -33.12
C VAL A 237 13.28 4.72 -33.44
N SER A 238 12.47 4.89 -34.48
CA SER A 238 11.60 3.83 -34.97
C SER A 238 11.54 3.80 -36.50
N ILE A 239 11.25 2.62 -37.02
CA ILE A 239 11.12 2.34 -38.45
C ILE A 239 9.80 1.61 -38.64
N ASN A 240 8.99 2.09 -39.58
CA ASN A 240 7.76 1.45 -40.00
C ASN A 240 7.93 0.87 -41.41
N TYR A 241 8.11 -0.43 -41.50
CA TYR A 241 8.29 -1.12 -42.77
C TYR A 241 6.98 -1.69 -43.29
N HIS A 242 6.74 -1.54 -44.59
CA HIS A 242 5.61 -2.11 -45.32
C HIS A 242 6.11 -3.03 -46.43
N SER A 243 5.55 -4.23 -46.59
CA SER A 243 5.97 -5.15 -47.66
C SER A 243 5.53 -4.73 -49.05
N THR A 244 4.53 -3.84 -49.14
CA THR A 244 3.90 -3.40 -50.40
C THR A 244 4.49 -2.10 -50.96
N GLN A 245 5.34 -1.41 -50.19
CA GLN A 245 5.89 -0.11 -50.57
C GLN A 245 7.38 -0.03 -50.22
N PRO A 246 8.22 0.65 -51.02
CA PRO A 246 9.62 0.89 -50.66
C PRO A 246 9.70 1.82 -49.44
N LEU A 247 10.70 1.60 -48.59
CA LEU A 247 10.94 2.42 -47.39
C LEU A 247 11.27 3.87 -47.78
N GLN A 248 10.49 4.83 -47.28
CA GLN A 248 10.71 6.26 -47.49
C GLN A 248 11.26 6.92 -46.22
N GLU A 249 11.79 8.14 -46.34
CA GLU A 249 12.28 8.93 -45.19
C GLU A 249 11.17 9.18 -44.16
N ARG A 250 9.91 9.36 -44.61
CA ARG A 250 8.74 9.57 -43.75
C ARG A 250 8.40 8.39 -42.85
N ASP A 251 8.82 7.18 -43.24
CA ASP A 251 8.53 5.93 -42.52
C ASP A 251 9.49 5.69 -41.34
N GLN A 252 10.45 6.60 -41.17
CA GLN A 252 11.40 6.61 -40.07
C GLN A 252 11.05 7.73 -39.11
N TYR A 253 11.19 7.47 -37.81
CA TYR A 253 11.08 8.47 -36.77
C TYR A 253 12.35 8.45 -35.92
N TYR A 254 12.85 9.63 -35.59
CA TYR A 254 14.00 9.77 -34.70
C TYR A 254 13.85 11.08 -33.93
N LEU A 255 14.02 11.00 -32.62
CA LEU A 255 13.95 12.15 -31.73
C LEU A 255 15.01 12.02 -30.65
N TRP A 256 15.86 13.03 -30.57
CA TRP A 256 16.74 13.27 -29.45
C TRP A 256 16.13 14.34 -28.55
N ARG A 257 15.97 14.06 -27.26
CA ARG A 257 15.41 14.97 -26.25
C ARG A 257 16.31 15.06 -25.04
N PHE A 258 17.01 16.18 -24.91
CA PHE A 258 17.63 16.57 -23.65
C PHE A 258 16.60 17.29 -22.79
N ALA A 259 16.55 16.98 -21.50
CA ALA A 259 15.73 17.74 -20.58
C ALA A 259 16.40 17.90 -19.22
N ASN A 260 16.18 19.05 -18.59
CA ASN A 260 16.61 19.37 -17.25
C ASN A 260 15.61 20.37 -16.65
N ASN A 261 14.65 19.89 -15.87
CA ASN A 261 13.60 20.73 -15.30
C ASN A 261 14.12 21.74 -14.25
N ASP A 262 15.33 21.55 -13.73
CA ASP A 262 15.96 22.42 -12.73
C ASP A 262 16.60 23.68 -13.35
N ASN A 263 16.77 23.72 -14.67
CA ASN A 263 17.37 24.87 -15.34
C ASN A 263 16.32 25.98 -15.55
N PRO A 264 16.59 27.22 -15.08
CA PRO A 264 15.63 28.32 -15.19
C PRO A 264 15.48 28.88 -16.61
N VAL A 265 16.46 28.70 -17.49
CA VAL A 265 16.47 29.30 -18.84
C VAL A 265 15.75 28.42 -19.85
N PHE A 266 16.12 27.15 -19.92
CA PHE A 266 15.50 26.16 -20.82
C PHE A 266 15.38 24.83 -20.08
N LYS A 267 14.26 24.13 -20.25
CA LYS A 267 14.00 22.84 -19.62
C LYS A 267 14.12 21.67 -20.59
N GLN A 268 13.88 21.89 -21.88
CA GLN A 268 13.95 20.85 -22.91
C GLN A 268 14.60 21.37 -24.18
N ILE A 269 15.40 20.52 -24.81
CA ILE A 269 15.94 20.69 -26.15
C ILE A 269 15.62 19.41 -26.91
N LEU A 270 14.94 19.55 -28.03
CA LEU A 270 14.57 18.46 -28.92
C LEU A 270 15.26 18.65 -30.26
N ALA A 271 15.75 17.58 -30.86
CA ALA A 271 16.33 17.57 -32.20
C ALA A 271 15.92 16.29 -32.94
N GLY A 272 15.55 16.42 -34.22
CA GLY A 272 15.05 15.33 -35.06
C GLY A 272 13.65 15.63 -35.59
N LYS A 273 12.78 14.60 -35.67
CA LYS A 273 11.40 14.76 -36.09
C LYS A 273 10.54 15.31 -34.95
N ILE A 274 10.41 16.63 -34.90
CA ILE A 274 9.67 17.36 -33.87
C ILE A 274 8.20 17.52 -34.26
N PHE A 275 7.32 17.57 -33.26
CA PHE A 275 5.92 17.93 -33.45
C PHE A 275 5.76 19.43 -33.18
N GLY A 276 5.54 20.21 -34.23
CA GLY A 276 5.20 21.63 -34.10
C GLY A 276 3.72 21.79 -33.80
N GLN A 277 3.35 22.58 -32.78
CA GLN A 277 1.96 22.97 -32.53
C GLN A 277 1.49 24.00 -33.58
N ALA A 278 1.61 23.68 -34.87
CA ALA A 278 1.39 24.64 -35.95
C ALA A 278 -0.07 25.10 -36.05
N THR A 279 -0.26 26.36 -36.42
CA THR A 279 -1.56 26.91 -36.81
C THR A 279 -1.89 26.46 -38.23
N SER A 280 -0.87 26.35 -39.08
CA SER A 280 -1.00 25.84 -40.45
C SER A 280 -1.19 24.34 -40.49
N SER A 281 -1.86 23.86 -41.54
CA SER A 281 -2.06 22.43 -41.78
C SER A 281 -0.79 21.76 -42.32
N ILE A 282 0.02 21.22 -41.41
CA ILE A 282 1.23 20.45 -41.75
C ILE A 282 0.94 18.95 -41.60
N TYR A 283 0.98 18.23 -42.72
CA TYR A 283 0.68 16.78 -42.78
C TYR A 283 1.93 15.89 -42.85
N ALA A 284 3.12 16.49 -42.90
CA ALA A 284 4.40 15.78 -42.95
C ALA A 284 5.25 16.11 -41.71
N PRO A 285 6.16 15.22 -41.30
CA PRO A 285 7.05 15.48 -40.16
C PRO A 285 7.92 16.72 -40.37
N ILE A 286 8.21 17.42 -39.27
CA ILE A 286 9.14 18.55 -39.25
C ILE A 286 10.48 18.05 -38.72
N VAL A 287 11.52 18.05 -39.55
CA VAL A 287 12.89 17.73 -39.13
C VAL A 287 13.58 19.02 -38.69
N GLY A 288 13.92 19.13 -37.41
CA GLY A 288 14.47 20.37 -36.87
C GLY A 288 14.83 20.31 -35.40
N MET A 289 14.86 21.48 -34.78
CA MET A 289 15.16 21.67 -33.36
C MET A 289 14.04 22.44 -32.66
N GLN A 290 13.80 22.10 -31.40
CA GLN A 290 12.89 22.82 -30.53
C GLN A 290 13.54 23.07 -29.17
N VAL A 291 13.42 24.29 -28.64
CA VAL A 291 13.87 24.68 -27.31
C VAL A 291 12.67 25.22 -26.54
N THR A 292 12.48 24.77 -25.31
CA THR A 292 11.39 25.23 -24.45
C THR A 292 11.78 25.21 -22.98
N ASN A 293 11.21 26.13 -22.20
CA ASN A 293 11.25 26.10 -20.74
C ASN A 293 9.97 25.50 -20.11
N ALA A 294 9.08 24.91 -20.93
CA ALA A 294 7.96 24.12 -20.45
C ALA A 294 8.48 22.84 -19.76
N PRO A 295 7.92 22.45 -18.60
CA PRO A 295 8.34 21.25 -17.90
C PRO A 295 8.06 19.99 -18.74
N THR A 296 8.88 18.96 -18.57
CA THR A 296 8.66 17.65 -19.25
C THR A 296 7.42 16.91 -18.76
N THR A 297 6.89 17.29 -17.60
CA THR A 297 5.81 16.62 -16.90
C THR A 297 4.61 17.56 -16.79
N TYR A 298 3.39 17.01 -16.88
CA TYR A 298 2.21 17.78 -16.54
C TYR A 298 2.30 18.26 -15.09
N ARG A 299 2.00 19.53 -14.88
CA ARG A 299 1.93 20.13 -13.54
C ARG A 299 0.81 19.41 -12.78
N ARG A 300 1.08 18.90 -11.57
CA ARG A 300 0.10 18.14 -10.78
C ARG A 300 -0.82 19.05 -9.97
N SER A 301 -0.33 20.18 -9.45
CA SER A 301 -1.10 21.16 -8.68
C SER A 301 -1.16 22.51 -9.38
N PHE A 302 -2.35 23.09 -9.48
CA PHE A 302 -2.58 24.45 -10.00
C PHE A 302 -2.61 25.51 -8.89
N GLY A 303 -3.12 25.16 -7.71
CA GLY A 303 -3.26 26.08 -6.57
C GLY A 303 -4.34 25.63 -5.58
N THR A 304 -4.91 26.55 -4.81
CA THR A 304 -6.07 26.31 -3.93
C THR A 304 -7.27 27.15 -4.35
N TYR A 305 -8.47 26.63 -4.12
CA TYR A 305 -9.76 27.29 -4.33
C TYR A 305 -10.53 27.35 -3.02
N THR A 306 -10.92 28.55 -2.61
CA THR A 306 -11.75 28.72 -1.42
C THR A 306 -13.21 28.36 -1.74
N LEU A 307 -13.68 27.25 -1.17
CA LEU A 307 -15.06 26.80 -1.25
C LEU A 307 -15.77 27.20 0.04
N SER A 308 -16.61 28.23 -0.01
CA SER A 308 -17.43 28.66 1.12
C SER A 308 -18.92 28.58 0.79
N ASN A 309 -19.72 28.05 1.72
CA ASN A 309 -21.17 27.99 1.58
C ASN A 309 -21.84 27.86 2.97
N THR A 310 -23.17 27.78 2.99
CA THR A 310 -23.94 27.56 4.22
C THR A 310 -24.58 26.17 4.23
N THR A 311 -24.69 25.60 5.43
CA THR A 311 -25.41 24.38 5.77
C THR A 311 -26.22 24.64 7.03
N GLN A 312 -26.79 23.62 7.67
CA GLN A 312 -27.46 23.79 8.96
C GLN A 312 -26.43 24.03 10.10
N PRO A 313 -26.79 24.76 11.16
CA PRO A 313 -25.86 25.03 12.27
C PRO A 313 -25.35 23.75 12.95
N ASN A 314 -24.07 23.75 13.35
CA ASN A 314 -23.38 22.64 14.03
C ASN A 314 -23.19 21.33 13.24
N TRP A 315 -23.49 21.31 11.95
CA TRP A 315 -23.24 20.16 11.07
C TRP A 315 -21.75 19.98 10.79
N ILE A 316 -21.29 18.73 10.67
CA ILE A 316 -19.92 18.43 10.26
C ILE A 316 -19.91 18.27 8.74
N VAL A 317 -19.05 19.01 8.07
CA VAL A 317 -18.84 18.90 6.62
C VAL A 317 -17.49 18.26 6.37
N GLU A 318 -17.46 17.15 5.64
CA GLU A 318 -16.24 16.50 5.17
C GLU A 318 -16.01 16.82 3.70
N LEU A 319 -14.79 17.23 3.36
CA LEU A 319 -14.31 17.51 2.02
C LEU A 319 -13.50 16.33 1.49
N TYR A 320 -13.98 15.76 0.41
CA TYR A 320 -13.28 14.75 -0.38
C TYR A 320 -12.87 15.34 -1.73
N VAL A 321 -11.65 15.08 -2.18
CA VAL A 321 -11.17 15.40 -3.53
C VAL A 321 -10.71 14.11 -4.18
N ASN A 322 -11.28 13.75 -5.33
CA ASN A 322 -11.03 12.49 -6.02
C ASN A 322 -11.17 11.26 -5.10
N ASN A 323 -12.23 11.26 -4.28
CA ASN A 323 -12.57 10.23 -3.30
C ASN A 323 -11.60 10.10 -2.11
N THR A 324 -10.61 10.98 -1.97
CA THR A 324 -9.71 11.04 -0.81
C THR A 324 -10.21 12.10 0.18
N LEU A 325 -10.28 11.78 1.48
CA LEU A 325 -10.66 12.74 2.53
C LEU A 325 -9.52 13.76 2.74
N ILE A 326 -9.83 15.04 2.56
CA ILE A 326 -8.86 16.14 2.56
C ILE A 326 -8.97 16.99 3.81
N SER A 327 -10.19 17.35 4.20
CA SER A 327 -10.46 18.22 5.32
C SER A 327 -11.87 17.98 5.85
N TYR A 328 -12.15 18.44 7.06
CA TYR A 328 -13.51 18.56 7.56
C TYR A 328 -13.62 19.80 8.46
N VAL A 329 -14.79 20.43 8.47
CA VAL A 329 -15.07 21.62 9.26
C VAL A 329 -16.47 21.47 9.87
N ARG A 330 -16.63 21.86 11.13
CA ARG A 330 -17.96 22.03 11.73
C ARG A 330 -18.50 23.41 11.38
N SER A 331 -19.72 23.48 10.86
CA SER A 331 -20.38 24.75 10.56
C SER A 331 -20.63 25.58 11.82
N ASP A 332 -20.55 26.90 11.67
CA ASP A 332 -20.80 27.82 12.78
C ASP A 332 -22.30 27.95 13.15
N ALA A 333 -22.61 28.86 14.08
CA ALA A 333 -23.99 29.11 14.51
C ALA A 333 -24.91 29.64 13.39
N SER A 334 -24.34 30.22 12.33
CA SER A 334 -25.06 30.64 11.12
C SER A 334 -25.12 29.54 10.04
N GLY A 335 -24.46 28.41 10.29
CA GLY A 335 -24.32 27.32 9.34
C GLY A 335 -23.24 27.55 8.29
N TYR A 336 -22.43 28.60 8.40
CA TYR A 336 -21.36 28.90 7.44
C TYR A 336 -20.18 27.94 7.60
N TYR A 337 -19.59 27.53 6.48
CA TYR A 337 -18.37 26.75 6.43
C TYR A 337 -17.49 27.18 5.25
N THR A 338 -16.17 26.98 5.37
CA THR A 338 -15.20 27.31 4.32
C THR A 338 -14.10 26.26 4.25
N PHE A 339 -13.64 25.96 3.04
CA PHE A 339 -12.54 25.05 2.76
C PHE A 339 -11.56 25.66 1.76
N GLU A 340 -10.27 25.41 1.94
CA GLU A 340 -9.29 25.56 0.86
C GLU A 340 -9.12 24.24 0.12
N VAL A 341 -9.74 24.14 -1.05
CA VAL A 341 -9.71 22.94 -1.88
C VAL A 341 -8.46 22.99 -2.79
N PRO A 342 -7.51 22.04 -2.68
CA PRO A 342 -6.39 21.97 -3.61
C PRO A 342 -6.91 21.64 -5.01
N LEU A 343 -6.49 22.42 -6.01
CA LEU A 343 -6.80 22.23 -7.41
C LEU A 343 -5.67 21.46 -8.08
N VAL A 344 -6.01 20.31 -8.68
CA VAL A 344 -5.12 19.58 -9.60
C VAL A 344 -5.53 19.87 -11.06
N TYR A 345 -4.57 19.84 -11.98
CA TYR A 345 -4.86 19.97 -13.40
C TYR A 345 -5.72 18.81 -13.90
N GLY A 346 -6.64 19.07 -14.83
CA GLY A 346 -7.67 18.13 -15.25
C GLY A 346 -8.96 18.28 -14.42
N SER A 347 -9.72 17.19 -14.31
CA SER A 347 -11.00 17.18 -13.60
C SER A 347 -10.83 16.67 -12.17
N SER A 348 -11.18 17.49 -11.18
CA SER A 348 -11.17 17.15 -9.76
C SER A 348 -12.61 16.98 -9.27
N LEU A 349 -12.98 15.78 -8.84
CA LEU A 349 -14.27 15.56 -8.19
C LEU A 349 -14.19 15.99 -6.72
N VAL A 350 -14.82 17.10 -6.39
CA VAL A 350 -15.00 17.58 -5.03
C VAL A 350 -16.31 17.02 -4.48
N LYS A 351 -16.25 16.22 -3.42
CA LYS A 351 -17.43 15.67 -2.75
C LYS A 351 -17.48 16.21 -1.33
N LEU A 352 -18.57 16.88 -0.99
CA LEU A 352 -18.90 17.29 0.36
C LEU A 352 -19.88 16.30 0.96
N LYS A 353 -19.55 15.76 2.14
CA LYS A 353 -20.49 15.00 2.96
C LYS A 353 -20.85 15.80 4.20
N PHE A 354 -22.13 15.87 4.51
CA PHE A 354 -22.69 16.66 5.58
C PHE A 354 -23.30 15.70 6.60
N TYR A 355 -22.89 15.81 7.85
CA TYR A 355 -23.36 14.99 8.96
C TYR A 355 -24.06 15.85 10.01
N GLY A 356 -25.35 15.58 10.21
CA GLY A 356 -26.17 16.24 11.21
C GLY A 356 -26.00 15.64 12.62
N PRO A 357 -26.33 16.40 13.68
CA PRO A 357 -26.22 15.92 15.07
C PRO A 357 -27.10 14.69 15.38
N ALA A 358 -28.18 14.47 14.63
CA ALA A 358 -29.05 13.30 14.80
C ALA A 358 -28.68 12.13 13.87
N GLY A 359 -27.54 12.22 13.18
CA GLY A 359 -27.06 11.18 12.26
C GLY A 359 -27.57 11.32 10.82
N GLU A 360 -28.13 12.47 10.44
CA GLU A 360 -28.50 12.74 9.06
C GLU A 360 -27.26 12.82 8.15
N GLU A 361 -27.29 12.19 6.98
CA GLU A 361 -26.23 12.32 5.96
C GLU A 361 -26.79 13.00 4.70
N ARG A 362 -26.10 14.03 4.23
CA ARG A 362 -26.32 14.63 2.91
C ARG A 362 -25.02 14.66 2.14
N THR A 363 -25.07 14.43 0.84
CA THR A 363 -23.89 14.53 -0.03
C THR A 363 -24.12 15.61 -1.09
N SER A 364 -23.08 16.38 -1.40
CA SER A 364 -23.00 17.28 -2.54
C SER A 364 -21.74 16.95 -3.33
N GLU A 365 -21.83 16.90 -4.65
CA GLU A 365 -20.68 16.67 -5.53
C GLU A 365 -20.54 17.86 -6.47
N GLN A 366 -19.33 18.37 -6.63
CA GLN A 366 -18.97 19.42 -7.56
C GLN A 366 -17.72 19.00 -8.31
N ASN A 367 -17.69 19.16 -9.63
CA ASN A 367 -16.53 18.78 -10.43
C ASN A 367 -15.80 20.05 -10.90
N ILE A 368 -14.59 20.29 -10.41
CA ILE A 368 -13.76 21.43 -10.79
C ILE A 368 -12.81 20.99 -11.90
N SER A 369 -12.88 21.63 -13.07
CA SER A 369 -11.95 21.37 -14.17
C SER A 369 -10.94 22.50 -14.26
N VAL A 370 -9.65 22.20 -14.25
CA VAL A 370 -8.58 23.14 -14.57
C VAL A 370 -7.92 22.69 -15.87
N PRO A 371 -8.18 23.38 -16.98
CA PRO A 371 -7.55 23.04 -18.25
C PRO A 371 -6.05 23.24 -18.26
N PHE A 372 -5.35 22.41 -19.04
CA PHE A 372 -3.88 22.38 -19.13
C PHE A 372 -3.26 23.58 -19.86
N ASN A 373 -4.08 24.48 -20.42
CA ASN A 373 -3.62 25.70 -21.11
C ASN A 373 -3.43 26.91 -20.18
N PHE A 374 -3.77 26.80 -18.88
CA PHE A 374 -3.51 27.87 -17.92
C PHE A 374 -2.12 27.72 -17.30
N LEU A 375 -1.36 28.81 -17.29
CA LEU A 375 -0.12 28.91 -16.53
C LEU A 375 -0.41 29.46 -15.12
N PRO A 376 0.31 28.99 -14.08
CA PRO A 376 0.24 29.60 -12.78
C PRO A 376 0.67 31.07 -12.81
N LYS A 377 0.25 31.82 -11.79
CA LYS A 377 0.60 33.23 -11.67
C LYS A 377 2.12 33.41 -11.65
N ASP A 378 2.60 34.42 -12.38
CA ASP A 378 4.01 34.83 -12.45
C ASP A 378 4.90 33.79 -13.17
N GLU A 379 4.30 32.82 -13.86
CA GLU A 379 5.02 31.85 -14.67
C GLU A 379 5.00 32.20 -16.17
N PHE A 380 6.19 32.09 -16.77
CA PHE A 380 6.43 32.36 -18.18
C PHE A 380 6.89 31.07 -18.87
N GLU A 381 6.17 30.63 -19.90
CA GLU A 381 6.58 29.51 -20.75
C GLU A 381 6.76 29.96 -22.20
N TYR A 382 7.85 29.55 -22.83
CA TYR A 382 8.12 29.78 -24.24
C TYR A 382 8.49 28.49 -24.96
N THR A 383 8.21 28.43 -26.25
CA THR A 383 8.64 27.36 -27.16
C THR A 383 9.13 27.98 -28.45
N ALA A 384 10.36 27.66 -28.83
CA ALA A 384 10.96 28.04 -30.09
C ALA A 384 11.23 26.77 -30.91
N SER A 385 10.66 26.67 -32.10
CA SER A 385 10.82 25.54 -33.01
C SER A 385 11.28 26.02 -34.38
N ALA A 386 12.21 25.32 -35.02
CA ALA A 386 12.63 25.60 -36.38
C ALA A 386 13.03 24.30 -37.09
N GLY A 387 12.71 24.17 -38.36
CA GLY A 387 12.99 22.95 -39.12
C GLY A 387 12.52 23.01 -40.58
N ILE A 388 12.58 21.85 -41.21
CA ILE A 388 12.16 21.62 -42.59
C ILE A 388 11.05 20.58 -42.58
N VAL A 389 9.96 20.85 -43.30
CA VAL A 389 8.84 19.93 -43.49
C VAL A 389 9.17 18.92 -44.58
N GLU A 390 8.96 17.63 -44.34
CA GLU A 390 9.14 16.56 -45.34
C GLU A 390 7.96 16.48 -46.34
N ASP A 391 7.50 17.62 -46.87
CA ASP A 391 6.36 17.74 -47.79
C ASP A 391 6.74 17.57 -49.28
N GLY A 392 7.97 17.14 -49.56
CA GLY A 392 8.54 17.07 -50.91
C GLY A 392 9.11 18.39 -51.42
N MET A 393 8.54 19.53 -51.03
CA MET A 393 9.07 20.88 -51.32
C MET A 393 10.14 21.34 -50.33
N ARG A 394 10.30 20.62 -49.21
CA ARG A 394 11.23 20.96 -48.12
C ARG A 394 10.91 22.35 -47.56
N SER A 395 9.64 22.59 -47.27
CA SER A 395 9.18 23.87 -46.75
C SER A 395 9.86 24.22 -45.43
N ARG A 396 10.31 25.46 -45.29
CA ARG A 396 10.94 25.98 -44.06
C ARG A 396 9.84 26.32 -43.06
N TYR A 397 9.98 25.79 -41.85
CA TYR A 397 9.07 26.00 -40.74
C TYR A 397 9.82 26.64 -39.56
N SER A 398 9.25 27.68 -38.96
CA SER A 398 9.68 28.15 -37.65
C SER A 398 8.50 28.71 -36.86
N ARG A 399 8.45 28.45 -35.56
CA ARG A 399 7.42 28.98 -34.68
C ARG A 399 8.01 29.39 -33.36
N LEU A 400 7.68 30.60 -32.93
CA LEU A 400 7.97 31.13 -31.60
C LEU A 400 6.64 31.33 -30.89
N SER A 401 6.49 30.79 -29.69
CA SER A 401 5.34 31.04 -28.82
C SER A 401 5.81 31.36 -27.42
N ALA A 402 5.11 32.27 -26.76
CA ALA A 402 5.35 32.65 -25.37
C ALA A 402 4.00 32.87 -24.68
N ASN A 403 3.84 32.33 -23.48
CA ASN A 403 2.65 32.44 -22.65
C ASN A 403 3.06 32.90 -21.25
N TYR A 404 2.26 33.75 -20.63
CA TYR A 404 2.49 34.30 -19.30
C TYR A 404 1.22 34.23 -18.45
N GLY A 405 1.34 33.65 -17.25
CA GLY A 405 0.28 33.64 -16.25
C GLY A 405 0.17 34.98 -15.53
N LEU A 406 -0.60 35.91 -16.07
CA LEU A 406 -0.79 37.26 -15.49
C LEU A 406 -1.47 37.20 -14.11
N THR A 407 -2.45 36.32 -13.95
CA THR A 407 -3.11 36.03 -12.66
C THR A 407 -3.36 34.53 -12.53
N ARG A 408 -3.88 34.07 -11.38
CA ARG A 408 -4.34 32.67 -11.21
C ARG A 408 -5.54 32.31 -12.11
N THR A 409 -6.14 33.29 -12.77
CA THR A 409 -7.34 33.15 -13.61
C THR A 409 -7.16 33.67 -15.02
N LEU A 410 -6.00 34.22 -15.39
CA LEU A 410 -5.77 34.82 -16.70
C LEU A 410 -4.36 34.48 -17.19
N THR A 411 -4.29 33.82 -18.34
CA THR A 411 -3.05 33.55 -19.08
C THR A 411 -3.15 34.25 -20.43
N ILE A 412 -2.13 35.02 -20.78
CA ILE A 412 -2.02 35.68 -22.07
C ILE A 412 -0.79 35.14 -22.76
N GLY A 413 -0.89 34.89 -24.06
CA GLY A 413 0.25 34.47 -24.86
C GLY A 413 0.20 35.01 -26.26
N GLY A 414 1.28 34.79 -26.98
CA GLY A 414 1.43 35.25 -28.33
C GLY A 414 2.68 34.66 -28.96
N GLY A 415 2.80 34.88 -30.26
CA GLY A 415 3.87 34.27 -31.01
C GLY A 415 3.79 34.58 -32.49
N THR A 416 4.65 33.93 -33.24
CA THR A 416 4.65 33.98 -34.69
C THR A 416 5.00 32.62 -35.26
N GLU A 417 4.27 32.24 -36.30
CA GLU A 417 4.59 31.08 -37.12
C GLU A 417 5.03 31.54 -38.49
N TYR A 418 6.06 30.89 -39.03
CA TYR A 418 6.52 31.07 -40.38
C TYR A 418 6.51 29.72 -41.09
N LEU A 419 5.86 29.67 -42.24
CA LEU A 419 5.84 28.49 -43.10
C LEU A 419 5.95 28.92 -44.56
N SER A 420 7.01 28.46 -45.25
CA SER A 420 7.30 28.91 -46.61
C SER A 420 6.30 28.42 -47.67
N SER A 421 5.54 27.36 -47.42
CA SER A 421 4.53 26.85 -48.35
C SER A 421 3.23 27.66 -48.35
N VAL A 422 3.02 28.56 -47.37
CA VAL A 422 1.79 29.35 -47.25
C VAL A 422 1.88 30.62 -48.09
N THR A 423 1.10 30.69 -49.16
CA THR A 423 1.13 31.81 -50.12
C THR A 423 0.29 33.01 -49.69
N SER A 424 -0.71 32.84 -48.82
CA SER A 424 -1.57 33.93 -48.32
C SER A 424 -0.88 34.86 -47.31
N GLY A 425 0.30 34.48 -46.84
CA GLY A 425 1.09 35.17 -45.83
C GLY A 425 1.98 34.17 -45.11
N THR A 426 3.25 34.11 -45.49
CA THR A 426 4.21 33.13 -44.93
C THR A 426 4.43 33.32 -43.43
N THR A 427 4.24 34.53 -42.91
CA THR A 427 4.40 34.88 -41.50
C THR A 427 3.03 35.16 -40.87
N MET A 428 2.71 34.43 -39.81
CA MET A 428 1.42 34.39 -39.14
C MET A 428 1.63 34.70 -37.65
N PRO A 429 1.69 35.99 -37.26
CA PRO A 429 1.68 36.35 -35.85
C PRO A 429 0.33 36.02 -35.23
N PHE A 430 0.34 35.53 -34.00
CA PHE A 430 -0.86 35.19 -33.25
C PHE A 430 -0.79 35.70 -31.80
N ILE A 431 -1.96 35.94 -31.24
CA ILE A 431 -2.17 36.24 -29.83
C ILE A 431 -3.24 35.29 -29.30
N ASN A 432 -3.06 34.78 -28.09
CA ASN A 432 -4.05 33.98 -27.40
C ASN A 432 -4.26 34.49 -25.99
N SER A 433 -5.43 34.21 -25.43
CA SER A 433 -5.78 34.59 -24.07
C SER A 433 -6.78 33.59 -23.53
N SER A 434 -6.54 33.13 -22.31
CA SER A 434 -7.42 32.20 -21.59
C SER A 434 -7.75 32.81 -20.23
N ALA A 435 -9.04 32.99 -19.96
CA ALA A 435 -9.56 33.58 -18.74
C ALA A 435 -10.58 32.66 -18.06
N ARG A 436 -10.37 32.40 -16.77
CA ARG A 436 -11.33 31.72 -15.89
C ARG A 436 -12.09 32.79 -15.10
N LEU A 437 -13.22 33.24 -15.64
CA LEU A 437 -14.04 34.31 -15.05
C LEU A 437 -14.69 33.87 -13.73
N PHE A 438 -15.14 32.61 -13.65
CA PHE A 438 -15.69 31.98 -12.45
C PHE A 438 -15.11 30.56 -12.28
N SER A 439 -15.35 29.88 -11.16
CA SER A 439 -14.85 28.52 -10.95
C SER A 439 -15.36 27.48 -11.96
N ASN A 440 -16.43 27.82 -12.66
CA ASN A 440 -17.12 27.02 -13.65
C ASN A 440 -17.19 27.63 -15.06
N LEU A 441 -16.66 28.84 -15.28
CA LEU A 441 -16.71 29.52 -16.56
C LEU A 441 -15.32 29.83 -17.07
N LEU A 442 -15.00 29.29 -18.24
CA LEU A 442 -13.73 29.47 -18.93
C LEU A 442 -13.98 30.04 -20.32
N LEU A 443 -13.23 31.09 -20.63
CA LEU A 443 -13.19 31.74 -21.92
C LEU A 443 -11.77 31.59 -22.48
N SER A 444 -11.63 31.23 -23.75
CA SER A 444 -10.36 31.25 -24.45
C SER A 444 -10.54 31.86 -25.83
N GLY A 445 -9.61 32.71 -26.22
CA GLY A 445 -9.58 33.36 -27.52
C GLY A 445 -8.20 33.20 -28.17
N GLU A 446 -8.18 32.98 -29.48
CA GLU A 446 -6.96 32.96 -30.30
C GLU A 446 -7.22 33.78 -31.56
N TYR A 447 -6.32 34.70 -31.87
CA TYR A 447 -6.34 35.46 -33.11
C TYR A 447 -5.01 35.26 -33.83
N THR A 448 -5.06 34.70 -35.03
CA THR A 448 -3.90 34.58 -35.93
C THR A 448 -4.10 35.52 -37.10
N TYR A 449 -3.21 36.51 -37.21
CA TYR A 449 -3.28 37.53 -38.24
C TYR A 449 -3.30 36.91 -39.64
N GLY A 450 -4.30 37.27 -40.44
CA GLY A 450 -4.42 36.80 -41.81
C GLY A 450 -4.94 35.37 -41.98
N VAL A 451 -5.26 34.65 -40.89
CA VAL A 451 -5.65 33.23 -40.95
C VAL A 451 -7.00 32.97 -40.29
N ARG A 452 -7.09 33.12 -38.96
CA ARG A 452 -8.32 32.77 -38.22
C ARG A 452 -8.47 33.53 -36.89
N THR A 453 -9.70 33.60 -36.42
CA THR A 453 -10.07 33.98 -35.06
C THR A 453 -10.87 32.84 -34.45
N LYS A 454 -10.52 32.39 -33.24
CA LYS A 454 -11.18 31.31 -32.52
C LYS A 454 -11.60 31.77 -31.14
N GLY A 455 -12.85 31.53 -30.77
CA GLY A 455 -13.41 31.72 -29.44
C GLY A 455 -13.92 30.40 -28.87
N ILE A 456 -13.61 30.13 -27.61
CA ILE A 456 -14.06 28.94 -26.87
C ILE A 456 -14.65 29.41 -25.54
N LEU A 457 -15.87 28.99 -25.26
CA LEU A 457 -16.54 29.19 -23.98
C LEU A 457 -16.88 27.82 -23.40
N THR A 458 -16.44 27.54 -22.17
CA THR A 458 -16.81 26.32 -21.44
C THR A 458 -17.45 26.71 -20.12
N TYR A 459 -18.68 26.26 -19.89
CA TYR A 459 -19.43 26.49 -18.66
C TYR A 459 -19.89 25.17 -18.04
N ARG A 460 -19.57 24.94 -16.76
CA ARG A 460 -19.94 23.70 -16.04
C ARG A 460 -20.81 24.00 -14.82
N MET A 461 -22.09 23.67 -14.89
CA MET A 461 -23.00 23.86 -13.76
C MET A 461 -22.67 22.92 -12.59
N PRO A 462 -23.00 23.30 -11.33
CA PRO A 462 -22.87 22.42 -10.17
C PRO A 462 -23.66 21.11 -10.28
N SER A 463 -24.75 21.10 -11.07
CA SER A 463 -25.54 19.89 -11.38
C SER A 463 -24.78 18.87 -12.24
N GLY A 464 -23.60 19.21 -12.77
CA GLY A 464 -22.81 18.38 -13.67
C GLY A 464 -23.08 18.64 -15.16
N ILE A 465 -24.05 19.52 -15.49
CA ILE A 465 -24.32 19.93 -16.87
C ILE A 465 -23.15 20.78 -17.40
N GLN A 466 -22.71 20.51 -18.63
CA GLN A 466 -21.63 21.21 -19.30
C GLN A 466 -22.13 21.82 -20.60
N PHE A 467 -21.73 23.06 -20.84
CA PHE A 467 -21.98 23.79 -22.07
C PHE A 467 -20.63 24.19 -22.65
N GLU A 468 -20.39 23.87 -23.92
CA GLU A 468 -19.21 24.29 -24.67
C GLU A 468 -19.66 24.97 -25.96
N LEU A 469 -19.16 26.18 -26.20
CA LEU A 469 -19.38 26.91 -27.45
C LEU A 469 -18.02 27.19 -28.07
N ASN A 470 -17.79 26.70 -29.28
CA ASN A 470 -16.61 26.94 -30.08
C ASN A 470 -17.03 27.67 -31.35
N ASP A 471 -16.42 28.82 -31.61
CA ASP A 471 -16.67 29.59 -32.82
C ASP A 471 -15.33 29.91 -33.47
N THR A 472 -15.18 29.57 -34.74
CA THR A 472 -13.96 29.82 -35.51
C THR A 472 -14.29 30.52 -36.81
N TRP A 473 -13.79 31.75 -36.95
CA TRP A 473 -13.87 32.53 -38.18
C TRP A 473 -12.57 32.42 -38.95
N TYR A 474 -12.65 32.09 -40.23
CA TYR A 474 -11.50 31.97 -41.12
C TYR A 474 -11.47 33.18 -42.06
N LYS A 475 -10.27 33.71 -42.32
CA LYS A 475 -10.12 34.78 -43.31
C LYS A 475 -10.33 34.22 -44.73
N GLN A 476 -11.19 34.87 -45.51
CA GLN A 476 -11.44 34.46 -46.89
C GLN A 476 -10.14 34.51 -47.72
N GLY A 477 -9.85 33.43 -48.46
CA GLY A 477 -8.66 33.30 -49.31
C GLY A 477 -7.36 32.97 -48.56
N GLN A 478 -7.42 32.61 -47.27
CA GLN A 478 -6.27 32.08 -46.54
C GLN A 478 -5.89 30.68 -47.06
N ASN A 479 -4.59 30.39 -47.14
CA ASN A 479 -4.05 29.10 -47.58
C ASN A 479 -3.23 28.40 -46.49
N ALA A 480 -3.25 28.92 -45.25
CA ALA A 480 -2.49 28.37 -44.13
C ALA A 480 -3.14 27.10 -43.57
N ILE A 481 -4.47 27.12 -43.45
CA ILE A 481 -5.28 25.98 -43.02
C ILE A 481 -5.91 25.41 -44.29
N ASN A 482 -5.67 24.12 -44.54
CA ASN A 482 -6.17 23.44 -45.73
C ASN A 482 -7.66 23.06 -45.56
N ASN A 483 -8.52 24.08 -45.49
CA ASN A 483 -9.97 23.95 -45.52
C ASN A 483 -10.58 25.11 -46.33
N THR A 484 -11.80 24.93 -46.80
CA THR A 484 -12.55 25.95 -47.54
C THR A 484 -13.60 26.63 -46.68
N PHE A 485 -13.50 26.52 -45.36
CA PHE A 485 -14.53 27.00 -44.44
C PHE A 485 -14.36 28.50 -44.22
N THR A 486 -15.48 29.22 -44.14
CA THR A 486 -15.48 30.64 -43.75
C THR A 486 -15.75 30.79 -42.25
N GLU A 487 -16.59 29.91 -41.70
CA GLU A 487 -16.99 29.93 -40.29
C GLU A 487 -17.39 28.52 -39.84
N GLU A 488 -16.99 28.17 -38.62
CA GLU A 488 -17.31 26.90 -37.97
C GLU A 488 -17.84 27.18 -36.57
N ARG A 489 -19.11 26.83 -36.33
CA ARG A 489 -19.82 27.06 -35.07
C ARG A 489 -20.20 25.72 -34.46
N LYS A 490 -19.76 25.49 -33.24
CA LYS A 490 -20.00 24.23 -32.54
C LYS A 490 -20.50 24.47 -31.13
N ALA A 491 -21.66 23.90 -30.81
CA ALA A 491 -22.25 23.93 -29.49
C ALA A 491 -22.39 22.50 -28.95
N ILE A 492 -21.91 22.27 -27.74
CA ILE A 492 -21.99 20.98 -27.06
C ILE A 492 -22.68 21.20 -25.72
N ILE A 493 -23.72 20.42 -25.46
CA ILE A 493 -24.41 20.35 -24.18
C ILE A 493 -24.31 18.93 -23.69
N SER A 494 -23.81 18.71 -22.48
CA SER A 494 -23.78 17.38 -21.89
C SER A 494 -24.23 17.37 -20.45
N ALA A 495 -24.88 16.30 -20.04
CA ALA A 495 -25.43 16.17 -18.70
C ALA A 495 -25.39 14.71 -18.23
N PRO A 496 -24.91 14.44 -17.01
CA PRO A 496 -25.18 13.18 -16.35
C PRO A 496 -26.64 13.16 -15.86
N PHE A 497 -27.27 12.00 -15.87
CA PHE A 497 -28.58 11.78 -15.26
C PHE A 497 -28.58 10.49 -14.44
N ARG A 498 -29.23 10.49 -13.28
CA ARG A 498 -29.29 9.33 -12.37
C ARG A 498 -30.70 9.19 -11.81
N GLY A 499 -31.21 7.97 -11.85
CA GLY A 499 -32.44 7.54 -11.18
C GLY A 499 -32.16 6.34 -10.28
N LYS A 500 -33.20 5.81 -9.62
CA LYS A 500 -33.02 4.66 -8.69
C LYS A 500 -32.54 3.38 -9.39
N ILE A 501 -32.89 3.20 -10.66
CA ILE A 501 -32.65 1.98 -11.45
C ILE A 501 -31.83 2.22 -12.72
N PHE A 502 -31.44 3.47 -12.97
CA PHE A 502 -30.65 3.84 -14.14
C PHE A 502 -29.62 4.92 -13.79
N SER A 503 -28.48 4.87 -14.46
CA SER A 503 -27.50 5.95 -14.45
C SER A 503 -26.96 6.15 -15.85
N GLY A 504 -26.83 7.38 -16.29
CA GLY A 504 -26.46 7.65 -17.67
C GLY A 504 -25.93 9.05 -17.89
N TYR A 505 -25.66 9.32 -19.16
CA TYR A 505 -25.04 10.52 -19.68
C TYR A 505 -25.69 10.82 -21.02
N THR A 506 -26.06 12.08 -21.21
CA THR A 506 -26.55 12.61 -22.49
C THR A 506 -25.60 13.67 -23.01
N ARG A 507 -25.37 13.71 -24.32
CA ARG A 507 -24.61 14.75 -25.02
C ARG A 507 -25.33 15.13 -26.31
N ILE A 508 -25.55 16.41 -26.50
CA ILE A 508 -26.02 16.99 -27.75
C ILE A 508 -24.87 17.83 -28.32
N THR A 509 -24.48 17.55 -29.56
CA THR A 509 -23.51 18.33 -30.33
C THR A 509 -24.23 18.93 -31.52
N LEU A 510 -24.14 20.24 -31.71
CA LEU A 510 -24.58 20.95 -32.90
C LEU A 510 -23.35 21.56 -33.55
N ASP A 511 -23.08 21.24 -34.80
CA ASP A 511 -21.88 21.67 -35.52
C ASP A 511 -22.29 22.20 -36.90
N GLN A 512 -22.10 23.50 -37.13
CA GLN A 512 -22.46 24.19 -38.35
C GLN A 512 -21.20 24.71 -39.03
N ILE A 513 -21.01 24.26 -40.27
CA ILE A 513 -19.89 24.69 -41.12
C ILE A 513 -20.46 25.50 -42.27
N THR A 514 -19.94 26.71 -42.41
CA THR A 514 -20.27 27.63 -43.49
C THR A 514 -19.13 27.60 -44.52
N LEU A 515 -19.50 27.33 -45.77
CA LEU A 515 -18.63 27.39 -46.94
C LEU A 515 -19.00 28.63 -47.77
N PRO A 516 -18.15 29.05 -48.73
CA PRO A 516 -18.43 30.21 -49.58
C PRO A 516 -19.76 30.13 -50.34
N THR A 517 -20.23 28.92 -50.67
CA THR A 517 -21.41 28.71 -51.54
C THR A 517 -22.57 28.01 -50.85
N THR A 518 -22.36 27.43 -49.66
CA THR A 518 -23.40 26.66 -48.96
C THR A 518 -23.08 26.56 -47.47
N LYS A 519 -24.05 26.14 -46.68
CA LYS A 519 -23.83 25.75 -45.28
C LYS A 519 -24.43 24.37 -45.04
N TYR A 520 -23.80 23.62 -44.14
CA TYR A 520 -24.40 22.42 -43.59
C TYR A 520 -24.30 22.42 -42.07
N THR A 521 -25.31 21.84 -41.45
CA THR A 521 -25.41 21.69 -40.01
C THR A 521 -25.53 20.21 -39.70
N THR A 522 -24.70 19.73 -38.78
CA THR A 522 -24.78 18.38 -38.23
C THR A 522 -25.21 18.45 -36.77
N THR A 523 -26.03 17.50 -36.36
CA THR A 523 -26.45 17.35 -34.97
C THR A 523 -26.25 15.91 -34.54
N GLU A 524 -25.58 15.70 -33.42
CA GLU A 524 -25.43 14.39 -32.78
C GLU A 524 -26.09 14.44 -31.39
N TRP A 525 -26.97 13.49 -31.10
CA TRP A 525 -27.54 13.29 -29.78
C TRP A 525 -27.22 11.89 -29.27
N LEU A 526 -26.33 11.82 -28.29
CA LEU A 526 -25.91 10.60 -27.62
C LEU A 526 -26.61 10.48 -26.27
N VAL A 527 -27.19 9.33 -25.98
CA VAL A 527 -27.69 8.94 -24.67
C VAL A 527 -27.12 7.56 -24.33
N SER A 528 -26.23 7.50 -23.35
CA SER A 528 -25.64 6.26 -22.89
C SER A 528 -25.88 6.07 -21.40
N GLY A 529 -26.18 4.86 -20.98
CA GLY A 529 -26.37 4.58 -19.57
C GLY A 529 -26.54 3.10 -19.26
N VAL A 530 -26.52 2.82 -17.97
CA VAL A 530 -26.82 1.50 -17.40
C VAL A 530 -28.25 1.53 -16.91
N ILE A 531 -29.07 0.59 -17.38
CA ILE A 531 -30.41 0.33 -16.86
C ILE A 531 -30.36 -1.09 -16.26
N TRP A 532 -30.52 -1.19 -14.94
CA TRP A 532 -30.22 -2.42 -14.18
C TRP A 532 -28.77 -2.91 -14.39
N ASN A 533 -28.58 -3.99 -15.16
CA ASN A 533 -27.28 -4.57 -15.50
C ASN A 533 -27.03 -4.54 -17.02
N LEU A 534 -27.81 -3.76 -17.77
CA LEU A 534 -27.71 -3.61 -19.22
C LEU A 534 -27.12 -2.25 -19.56
N ASN A 535 -26.10 -2.24 -20.41
CA ASN A 535 -25.55 -1.02 -20.96
C ASN A 535 -26.32 -0.69 -22.24
N ALA A 536 -27.05 0.41 -22.24
CA ALA A 536 -27.79 0.90 -23.41
C ALA A 536 -27.13 2.18 -23.94
N ASN A 537 -27.11 2.32 -25.26
CA ASN A 537 -26.65 3.52 -25.94
C ASN A 537 -27.59 3.83 -27.12
N ILE A 538 -27.92 5.09 -27.26
CA ILE A 538 -28.70 5.65 -28.37
C ILE A 538 -27.87 6.78 -28.94
N ASN A 539 -27.52 6.72 -30.22
CA ASN A 539 -26.86 7.82 -30.92
C ASN A 539 -27.68 8.22 -32.14
N THR A 540 -28.28 9.41 -32.09
CA THR A 540 -29.01 10.00 -33.21
C THR A 540 -28.12 11.00 -33.92
N TYR A 541 -27.94 10.83 -35.22
CA TYR A 541 -27.20 11.75 -36.07
C TYR A 541 -28.15 12.36 -37.10
N ALA A 542 -28.03 13.67 -37.32
CA ALA A 542 -28.77 14.41 -38.32
C ALA A 542 -27.81 15.29 -39.13
N LEU A 543 -27.93 15.26 -40.45
CA LEU A 543 -27.25 16.16 -41.38
C LEU A 543 -28.29 16.99 -42.13
N PHE A 544 -28.17 18.30 -42.02
CA PHE A 544 -28.98 19.29 -42.72
C PHE A 544 -28.07 20.03 -43.70
N ALA A 545 -28.33 19.91 -44.99
CA ALA A 545 -27.66 20.71 -46.03
C ALA A 545 -28.73 21.45 -46.86
N GLU A 546 -28.42 22.65 -47.35
CA GLU A 546 -29.42 23.50 -48.02
C GLU A 546 -30.03 22.88 -49.29
N GLN A 547 -29.30 22.00 -49.96
CA GLN A 547 -29.68 21.43 -51.26
C GLN A 547 -30.13 19.97 -51.21
N THR A 548 -30.24 19.37 -50.01
CA THR A 548 -30.65 17.97 -49.85
C THR A 548 -31.68 17.80 -48.73
N SER A 549 -32.52 16.78 -48.82
CA SER A 549 -33.39 16.42 -47.69
C SER A 549 -32.53 16.10 -46.45
N PRO A 550 -32.98 16.46 -45.24
CA PRO A 550 -32.26 16.13 -44.02
C PRO A 550 -32.02 14.62 -43.94
N TYR A 551 -30.80 14.19 -43.61
CA TYR A 551 -30.46 12.79 -43.39
C TYR A 551 -30.37 12.52 -41.89
N VAL A 552 -31.34 11.79 -41.35
CA VAL A 552 -31.47 11.53 -39.90
C VAL A 552 -31.52 10.04 -39.64
N TYR A 553 -30.63 9.53 -38.81
CA TYR A 553 -30.66 8.14 -38.36
C TYR A 553 -30.34 8.00 -36.89
N THR A 554 -30.85 6.93 -36.27
CA THR A 554 -30.50 6.55 -34.90
C THR A 554 -29.87 5.18 -34.88
N THR A 555 -28.78 5.08 -34.13
CA THR A 555 -28.13 3.84 -33.75
C THR A 555 -28.56 3.49 -32.33
N PHE A 556 -29.26 2.37 -32.19
CA PHE A 556 -29.56 1.77 -30.89
C PHE A 556 -28.52 0.70 -30.61
N SER A 557 -28.00 0.62 -29.40
CA SER A 557 -27.07 -0.43 -28.99
C SER A 557 -27.35 -0.86 -27.56
N VAL A 558 -27.41 -2.17 -27.33
CA VAL A 558 -27.60 -2.75 -26.00
C VAL A 558 -26.55 -3.83 -25.80
N ALA A 559 -25.83 -3.76 -24.68
CA ALA A 559 -24.87 -4.76 -24.26
C ALA A 559 -25.27 -5.36 -22.90
N ALA A 560 -25.21 -6.68 -22.83
CA ALA A 560 -25.57 -7.46 -21.66
C ALA A 560 -24.47 -8.46 -21.32
N ILE A 561 -24.24 -8.70 -20.03
CA ILE A 561 -23.44 -9.84 -19.56
C ILE A 561 -24.41 -10.99 -19.36
N VAL A 562 -24.43 -11.95 -20.30
CA VAL A 562 -25.40 -13.07 -20.30
C VAL A 562 -24.92 -14.22 -19.40
N LEU A 563 -23.60 -14.45 -19.36
CA LEU A 563 -22.91 -15.33 -18.42
C LEU A 563 -21.66 -14.61 -17.88
N LYS A 564 -21.13 -15.02 -16.72
CA LYS A 564 -20.02 -14.33 -16.00
C LYS A 564 -18.85 -13.85 -16.87
N ASN A 565 -18.56 -14.54 -17.98
CA ASN A 565 -17.44 -14.22 -18.88
C ASN A 565 -17.87 -13.89 -20.32
N LEU A 566 -19.17 -13.82 -20.63
CA LEU A 566 -19.70 -13.64 -21.98
C LEU A 566 -20.55 -12.36 -22.07
N ARG A 567 -20.09 -11.42 -22.90
CA ARG A 567 -20.77 -10.17 -23.24
C ARG A 567 -21.42 -10.32 -24.60
N PHE A 568 -22.72 -10.04 -24.66
CA PHE A 568 -23.47 -9.96 -25.90
C PHE A 568 -23.83 -8.51 -26.17
N THR A 569 -23.60 -8.03 -27.38
CA THR A 569 -23.92 -6.67 -27.83
C THR A 569 -24.75 -6.74 -29.09
N GLN A 570 -25.89 -6.05 -29.10
CA GLN A 570 -26.75 -5.90 -30.27
C GLN A 570 -26.81 -4.42 -30.64
N GLN A 571 -26.68 -4.12 -31.93
CA GLN A 571 -26.73 -2.78 -32.49
C GLN A 571 -27.67 -2.76 -33.70
N VAL A 572 -28.55 -1.77 -33.78
CA VAL A 572 -29.50 -1.57 -34.89
C VAL A 572 -29.45 -0.12 -35.33
N GLN A 573 -29.41 0.12 -36.64
CA GLN A 573 -29.40 1.44 -37.24
C GLN A 573 -30.65 1.65 -38.08
N TYR A 574 -31.38 2.73 -37.79
CA TYR A 574 -32.62 3.09 -38.48
C TYR A 574 -32.56 4.53 -38.99
N GLU A 575 -32.84 4.72 -40.28
CA GLU A 575 -32.90 6.02 -40.93
C GLU A 575 -34.36 6.52 -40.99
N TYR A 576 -34.63 7.67 -40.38
CA TYR A 576 -35.97 8.26 -40.33
C TYR A 576 -36.34 8.94 -41.65
N SER A 577 -35.37 9.52 -42.36
CA SER A 577 -35.63 10.26 -43.60
C SER A 577 -36.12 9.37 -44.74
N SER A 578 -35.58 8.15 -44.83
CA SER A 578 -35.98 7.15 -45.81
C SER A 578 -37.00 6.12 -45.27
N GLY A 579 -37.20 6.09 -43.94
CA GLY A 579 -38.05 5.13 -43.26
C GLY A 579 -37.51 3.69 -43.26
N LYS A 580 -36.20 3.49 -43.49
CA LYS A 580 -35.57 2.18 -43.72
C LYS A 580 -34.56 1.82 -42.61
N PHE A 581 -34.38 0.53 -42.40
CA PHE A 581 -33.25 0.01 -41.63
C PHE A 581 -31.96 0.13 -42.44
N ILE A 582 -30.95 0.75 -41.86
CA ILE A 582 -29.61 0.84 -42.46
C ILE A 582 -28.89 -0.50 -42.29
N GLY A 583 -28.99 -1.09 -41.09
CA GLY A 583 -28.30 -2.33 -40.78
C GLY A 583 -28.44 -2.76 -39.32
N PHE A 584 -27.91 -3.94 -39.02
CA PHE A 584 -27.78 -4.46 -37.67
C PHE A 584 -26.44 -5.15 -37.48
N LYS A 585 -25.97 -5.18 -36.23
CA LYS A 585 -24.74 -5.86 -35.82
C LYS A 585 -24.98 -6.61 -34.52
N GLU A 586 -24.51 -7.84 -34.45
CA GLU A 586 -24.53 -8.71 -33.28
C GLU A 586 -23.10 -9.11 -32.95
N GLU A 587 -22.71 -8.99 -31.68
CA GLU A 587 -21.34 -9.26 -31.23
C GLU A 587 -21.35 -10.05 -29.93
N ILE A 588 -20.61 -11.15 -29.91
CA ILE A 588 -20.36 -11.98 -28.75
C ILE A 588 -18.86 -11.86 -28.42
N GLU A 589 -18.55 -11.32 -27.25
CA GLU A 589 -17.20 -11.33 -26.69
C GLU A 589 -17.16 -12.26 -25.48
N SER A 590 -16.16 -13.14 -25.43
CA SER A 590 -15.94 -14.04 -24.29
C SER A 590 -14.50 -14.00 -23.83
N ARG A 591 -14.30 -13.98 -22.50
CA ARG A 591 -12.97 -14.19 -21.91
C ARG A 591 -12.67 -15.68 -21.85
N VAL A 592 -11.65 -16.09 -22.59
CA VAL A 592 -11.17 -17.48 -22.64
C VAL A 592 -9.92 -17.57 -21.76
N PHE A 593 -9.93 -18.44 -20.74
CA PHE A 593 -8.89 -18.51 -19.71
C PHE A 593 -8.69 -17.18 -18.96
N LYS A 594 -7.51 -16.94 -18.37
CA LYS A 594 -7.18 -15.71 -17.63
C LYS A 594 -6.69 -14.56 -18.53
N LYS A 595 -6.17 -14.84 -19.72
CA LYS A 595 -5.49 -13.84 -20.59
C LYS A 595 -5.90 -13.88 -22.06
N GLY A 596 -6.97 -14.61 -22.40
CA GLY A 596 -7.48 -14.73 -23.76
C GLY A 596 -8.84 -14.05 -23.93
N TYR A 597 -9.08 -13.54 -25.13
CA TYR A 597 -10.30 -12.88 -25.56
C TYR A 597 -10.73 -13.44 -26.91
N LEU A 598 -11.98 -13.83 -27.03
CA LEU A 598 -12.60 -14.30 -28.27
C LEU A 598 -13.71 -13.33 -28.65
N ASN A 599 -13.73 -12.85 -29.89
CA ASN A 599 -14.83 -12.05 -30.43
C ASN A 599 -15.43 -12.73 -31.67
N LEU A 600 -16.75 -12.79 -31.72
CA LEU A 600 -17.52 -13.19 -32.89
C LEU A 600 -18.50 -12.05 -33.19
N SER A 601 -18.49 -11.52 -34.41
CA SER A 601 -19.46 -10.51 -34.81
C SER A 601 -20.06 -10.79 -36.18
N TYR A 602 -21.34 -10.52 -36.31
CA TYR A 602 -22.07 -10.52 -37.57
C TYR A 602 -22.68 -9.14 -37.78
N GLU A 603 -22.46 -8.54 -38.93
CA GLU A 603 -22.99 -7.22 -39.31
C GLU A 603 -23.59 -7.31 -40.71
N LYS A 604 -24.78 -6.73 -40.88
CA LYS A 604 -25.45 -6.61 -42.17
C LYS A 604 -25.82 -5.16 -42.42
N ILE A 605 -25.24 -4.57 -43.45
CA ILE A 605 -25.57 -3.24 -43.95
C ILE A 605 -26.54 -3.43 -45.12
N VAL A 606 -27.82 -3.14 -44.87
CA VAL A 606 -28.93 -3.35 -45.80
C VAL A 606 -28.81 -2.45 -47.02
N ALA A 607 -28.44 -1.18 -46.84
CA ALA A 607 -28.37 -0.21 -47.93
C ALA A 607 -27.34 -0.60 -49.02
N SER A 608 -26.18 -1.12 -48.61
CA SER A 608 -25.08 -1.49 -49.51
C SER A 608 -25.00 -2.98 -49.81
N HIS A 609 -25.93 -3.80 -49.29
CA HIS A 609 -25.90 -5.27 -49.41
C HIS A 609 -24.55 -5.85 -48.96
N ILE A 610 -24.00 -5.33 -47.86
CA ILE A 610 -22.73 -5.80 -47.28
C ILE A 610 -23.02 -6.66 -46.07
N GLU A 611 -22.51 -7.88 -46.08
CA GLU A 611 -22.54 -8.83 -44.96
C GLU A 611 -21.12 -9.09 -44.48
N ASN A 612 -20.89 -8.81 -43.20
CA ASN A 612 -19.62 -8.96 -42.51
C ASN A 612 -19.74 -10.03 -41.43
N ILE A 613 -18.92 -11.07 -41.49
CA ILE A 613 -18.74 -12.05 -40.40
C ILE A 613 -17.30 -11.96 -39.95
N GLU A 614 -17.04 -11.71 -38.68
CA GLU A 614 -15.69 -11.65 -38.11
C GLU A 614 -15.58 -12.59 -36.91
N LEU A 615 -14.52 -13.40 -36.92
CA LEU A 615 -14.09 -14.20 -35.78
C LEU A 615 -12.66 -13.79 -35.45
N GLY A 616 -12.41 -13.38 -34.22
CA GLY A 616 -11.07 -13.03 -33.76
C GLY A 616 -10.74 -13.57 -32.39
N ILE A 617 -9.45 -13.76 -32.17
CA ILE A 617 -8.86 -14.19 -30.91
C ILE A 617 -7.70 -13.26 -30.58
N ARG A 618 -7.59 -12.87 -29.31
CA ARG A 618 -6.44 -12.17 -28.76
C ARG A 618 -5.95 -12.93 -27.54
N TYR A 619 -4.65 -13.10 -27.43
CA TYR A 619 -4.00 -13.70 -26.27
C TYR A 619 -2.83 -12.84 -25.80
N ASP A 620 -2.86 -12.46 -24.53
CA ASP A 620 -1.83 -11.65 -23.89
C ASP A 620 -0.84 -12.59 -23.14
N PHE A 621 0.26 -12.96 -23.79
CA PHE A 621 1.38 -13.64 -23.12
C PHE A 621 2.10 -12.66 -22.19
N SER A 622 3.00 -13.15 -21.32
CA SER A 622 3.84 -12.25 -20.50
C SER A 622 4.84 -11.45 -21.34
N PHE A 623 5.29 -12.01 -22.47
CA PHE A 623 6.34 -11.45 -23.32
C PHE A 623 5.83 -10.80 -24.61
N ALA A 624 4.58 -11.07 -25.01
CA ALA A 624 3.99 -10.55 -26.25
C ALA A 624 2.46 -10.54 -26.18
N GLN A 625 1.85 -9.61 -26.88
CA GLN A 625 0.42 -9.59 -27.18
C GLN A 625 0.23 -10.09 -28.60
N THR A 626 -0.66 -11.07 -28.77
CA THR A 626 -0.94 -11.68 -30.08
C THR A 626 -2.42 -11.60 -30.39
N SER A 627 -2.77 -11.40 -31.66
CA SER A 627 -4.14 -11.54 -32.13
C SER A 627 -4.19 -12.17 -33.52
N ALA A 628 -5.30 -12.84 -33.81
CA ALA A 628 -5.63 -13.31 -35.13
C ALA A 628 -7.13 -13.08 -35.35
N SER A 629 -7.53 -12.57 -36.51
CA SER A 629 -8.93 -12.51 -36.91
C SER A 629 -9.10 -12.89 -38.37
N VAL A 630 -10.26 -13.46 -38.66
CA VAL A 630 -10.76 -13.68 -40.01
C VAL A 630 -12.04 -12.91 -40.17
N ARG A 631 -12.11 -12.09 -41.21
CA ARG A 631 -13.30 -11.33 -41.59
C ARG A 631 -13.71 -11.75 -43.00
N LYS A 632 -14.94 -12.22 -43.14
CA LYS A 632 -15.61 -12.41 -44.42
C LYS A 632 -16.49 -11.19 -44.68
N THR A 633 -16.26 -10.49 -45.78
CA THR A 633 -17.09 -9.38 -46.27
C THR A 633 -17.65 -9.79 -47.63
N ASN A 634 -18.95 -10.09 -47.69
CA ASN A 634 -19.57 -10.74 -48.85
C ASN A 634 -18.77 -12.00 -49.25
N ASP A 635 -18.14 -12.02 -50.43
CA ASP A 635 -17.30 -13.13 -50.91
C ASP A 635 -15.79 -12.92 -50.71
N ASN A 636 -15.39 -11.78 -50.14
CA ASN A 636 -14.00 -11.48 -49.83
C ASN A 636 -13.64 -11.97 -48.43
N TYR A 637 -12.46 -12.56 -48.29
CA TYR A 637 -11.92 -13.04 -47.02
C TYR A 637 -10.66 -12.27 -46.70
N ARG A 638 -10.61 -11.71 -45.50
CA ARG A 638 -9.48 -10.99 -44.96
C ARG A 638 -9.00 -11.68 -43.69
N PHE A 639 -7.72 -12.05 -43.66
CA PHE A 639 -7.06 -12.60 -42.50
C PHE A 639 -6.13 -11.54 -41.91
N LEU A 640 -6.20 -11.32 -40.60
CA LEU A 640 -5.35 -10.40 -39.88
C LEU A 640 -4.63 -11.18 -38.77
N GLN A 641 -3.31 -11.06 -38.72
CA GLN A 641 -2.49 -11.61 -37.65
C GLN A 641 -1.63 -10.48 -37.08
N SER A 642 -1.55 -10.37 -35.77
CA SER A 642 -0.66 -9.39 -35.14
C SER A 642 0.06 -9.97 -33.94
N ALA A 643 1.29 -9.50 -33.74
CA ALA A 643 2.09 -9.78 -32.57
C ALA A 643 2.89 -8.54 -32.21
N SER A 644 2.91 -8.16 -30.93
CA SER A 644 3.70 -7.02 -30.46
C SER A 644 4.25 -7.27 -29.06
N GLY A 645 5.35 -6.62 -28.74
CA GLY A 645 6.00 -6.72 -27.44
C GLY A 645 7.18 -5.76 -27.33
N SER A 646 7.88 -5.88 -26.22
CA SER A 646 9.07 -5.08 -25.95
C SER A 646 10.12 -5.89 -25.19
N LEU A 647 11.36 -5.55 -25.46
CA LEU A 647 12.54 -6.04 -24.81
C LEU A 647 13.13 -4.93 -23.95
N ILE A 648 13.40 -5.28 -22.70
CA ILE A 648 14.03 -4.42 -21.71
C ILE A 648 15.40 -5.02 -21.41
N TYR A 649 16.46 -4.26 -21.66
CA TYR A 649 17.83 -4.64 -21.37
C TYR A 649 18.45 -3.65 -20.39
N ASP A 650 19.08 -4.18 -19.34
CA ASP A 650 19.86 -3.37 -18.42
C ASP A 650 21.26 -3.97 -18.24
N HIS A 651 22.26 -3.28 -18.79
CA HIS A 651 23.64 -3.74 -18.77
C HIS A 651 24.22 -3.92 -17.35
N PRO A 652 24.07 -2.96 -16.41
CA PRO A 652 24.63 -3.09 -15.06
C PRO A 652 24.09 -4.27 -14.25
N THR A 653 22.79 -4.59 -14.36
CA THR A 653 22.22 -5.78 -13.70
C THR A 653 22.26 -7.04 -14.56
N LYS A 654 22.73 -6.95 -15.82
CA LYS A 654 22.62 -8.01 -16.85
C LYS A 654 21.19 -8.52 -17.03
N TYR A 655 20.21 -7.67 -16.76
CA TYR A 655 18.81 -8.05 -16.84
C TYR A 655 18.33 -8.00 -18.29
N LEU A 656 17.61 -9.04 -18.69
CA LEU A 656 16.91 -9.14 -19.96
C LEU A 656 15.46 -9.50 -19.66
N GLY A 657 14.56 -8.53 -19.79
CA GLY A 657 13.13 -8.68 -19.60
C GLY A 657 12.38 -8.64 -20.92
N LEU A 658 11.33 -9.45 -21.03
CA LEU A 658 10.37 -9.36 -22.13
C LEU A 658 9.02 -8.96 -21.55
N THR A 659 8.30 -8.08 -22.25
CA THR A 659 6.99 -7.59 -21.84
C THR A 659 6.06 -7.48 -23.05
N ASN A 660 4.76 -7.67 -22.80
CA ASN A 660 3.70 -7.54 -23.81
C ASN A 660 3.20 -6.08 -23.98
N HIS A 661 3.97 -5.11 -23.53
CA HIS A 661 3.68 -3.67 -23.62
C HIS A 661 4.88 -2.92 -24.18
N THR A 662 4.67 -1.76 -24.78
CA THR A 662 5.75 -0.91 -25.28
C THR A 662 6.56 -0.32 -24.11
N SER A 663 7.90 -0.30 -24.23
CA SER A 663 8.80 0.22 -23.20
C SER A 663 9.70 1.34 -23.70
N VAL A 664 9.79 1.57 -25.01
CA VAL A 664 10.57 2.69 -25.56
C VAL A 664 10.00 4.02 -25.06
N GLY A 665 10.90 4.90 -24.62
CA GLY A 665 10.60 6.16 -23.95
C GLY A 665 10.25 6.04 -22.47
N LYS A 666 10.12 4.83 -21.90
CA LYS A 666 9.83 4.63 -20.47
C LYS A 666 11.09 4.37 -19.65
N GLY A 667 11.00 4.59 -18.35
CA GLY A 667 12.06 4.23 -17.40
C GLY A 667 11.63 3.12 -16.44
N GLY A 668 12.57 2.69 -15.61
CA GLY A 668 12.32 1.74 -14.54
C GLY A 668 13.25 1.93 -13.35
N ILE A 669 12.98 1.22 -12.26
CA ILE A 669 13.84 1.14 -11.08
C ILE A 669 14.10 -0.34 -10.77
N THR A 670 15.34 -0.71 -10.49
CA THR A 670 15.68 -1.96 -9.81
C THR A 670 16.17 -1.64 -8.42
N ILE A 671 15.50 -2.22 -7.44
CA ILE A 671 15.81 -2.05 -6.03
C ILE A 671 16.55 -3.29 -5.56
N ILE A 672 17.71 -3.06 -4.95
CA ILE A 672 18.59 -4.11 -4.45
C ILE A 672 18.78 -3.88 -2.95
N PRO A 673 17.98 -4.53 -2.10
CA PRO A 673 18.21 -4.50 -0.65
C PRO A 673 19.41 -5.40 -0.30
N TYR A 674 20.31 -4.92 0.56
CA TYR A 674 21.49 -5.66 1.01
C TYR A 674 21.72 -5.50 2.51
N LEU A 675 22.34 -6.50 3.14
CA LEU A 675 22.71 -6.43 4.54
C LEU A 675 24.01 -5.66 4.68
N ASP A 676 23.91 -4.46 5.26
CA ASP A 676 25.06 -3.63 5.63
C ASP A 676 25.61 -4.15 6.96
N LEU A 677 26.65 -4.99 6.86
CA LEU A 677 27.23 -5.72 7.99
C LEU A 677 28.24 -4.87 8.77
N ASN A 678 28.71 -3.77 8.20
CA ASN A 678 29.71 -2.89 8.82
C ASN A 678 29.19 -1.49 9.16
N TYR A 679 27.93 -1.22 8.85
CA TYR A 679 27.23 0.03 9.11
C TYR A 679 27.84 1.24 8.38
N ASN A 680 28.34 1.05 7.15
CA ASN A 680 28.90 2.13 6.35
C ASN A 680 27.91 2.73 5.33
N GLY A 681 26.72 2.14 5.16
CA GLY A 681 25.69 2.56 4.21
C GLY A 681 26.03 2.37 2.73
N GLN A 682 27.08 1.62 2.41
CA GLN A 682 27.51 1.27 1.06
C GLN A 682 27.65 -0.24 0.92
N ARG A 683 27.28 -0.77 -0.24
CA ARG A 683 27.35 -2.20 -0.46
C ARG A 683 28.79 -2.64 -0.71
N ASP A 684 29.34 -3.40 0.23
CA ASP A 684 30.72 -3.92 0.12
C ASP A 684 30.79 -5.33 -0.52
N PRO A 685 31.93 -5.71 -1.12
CA PRO A 685 32.16 -7.08 -1.57
C PRO A 685 32.02 -8.09 -0.42
N GLY A 686 31.11 -9.04 -0.57
CA GLY A 686 30.83 -10.09 0.43
C GLY A 686 29.55 -9.85 1.24
N GLU A 687 28.92 -8.68 1.12
CA GLU A 687 27.63 -8.41 1.74
C GLU A 687 26.48 -9.08 0.97
N PRO A 688 25.67 -9.92 1.67
CA PRO A 688 24.56 -10.62 1.04
C PRO A 688 23.39 -9.67 0.79
N ARG A 689 22.48 -10.07 -0.10
CA ARG A 689 21.22 -9.37 -0.29
C ARG A 689 20.26 -9.64 0.86
N ALA A 690 19.35 -8.71 1.11
CA ALA A 690 18.30 -8.87 2.13
C ALA A 690 16.99 -9.34 1.48
N GLU A 691 16.36 -10.35 2.06
CA GLU A 691 15.06 -10.88 1.63
C GLU A 691 13.91 -10.23 2.40
N GLY A 692 12.70 -10.22 1.84
CA GLY A 692 11.48 -9.82 2.56
C GLY A 692 11.09 -8.35 2.47
N LEU A 693 11.93 -7.46 1.92
CA LEU A 693 11.60 -6.04 1.79
C LEU A 693 10.26 -5.83 1.04
N LYS A 694 9.32 -5.16 1.71
CA LYS A 694 8.07 -4.69 1.10
C LYS A 694 8.14 -3.19 0.90
N LEU A 695 7.49 -2.73 -0.17
CA LEU A 695 7.45 -1.32 -0.52
C LEU A 695 6.12 -0.94 -1.13
N GLN A 696 5.83 0.35 -1.09
CA GLN A 696 4.72 0.98 -1.78
C GLN A 696 5.29 1.98 -2.79
N SER A 697 4.78 1.90 -4.03
CA SER A 697 5.10 2.83 -5.11
C SER A 697 3.81 3.28 -5.79
N TYR A 698 3.67 4.59 -5.98
CA TYR A 698 2.53 5.19 -6.66
C TYR A 698 2.80 5.29 -8.17
N GLY A 699 2.83 4.13 -8.83
CA GLY A 699 2.99 4.00 -10.28
C GLY A 699 3.93 2.87 -10.71
N GLY A 700 3.88 2.55 -12.00
CA GLY A 700 4.64 1.45 -12.60
C GLY A 700 4.11 0.06 -12.24
N ARG A 701 4.83 -0.97 -12.69
CA ARG A 701 4.53 -2.37 -12.40
C ARG A 701 5.61 -2.96 -11.52
N ILE A 702 5.21 -3.43 -10.35
CA ILE A 702 6.12 -4.03 -9.38
C ILE A 702 6.24 -5.52 -9.67
N GLU A 703 7.46 -5.96 -9.94
CA GLU A 703 7.84 -7.36 -10.06
C GLU A 703 8.87 -7.69 -8.98
N GLN A 704 8.56 -8.65 -8.11
CA GLN A 704 9.48 -9.11 -7.08
C GLN A 704 10.07 -10.45 -7.50
N ASN A 705 11.39 -10.51 -7.60
CA ASN A 705 12.09 -11.77 -7.86
C ASN A 705 12.56 -12.35 -6.53
N THR A 706 11.94 -13.46 -6.11
CA THR A 706 12.27 -14.14 -4.85
C THR A 706 13.65 -14.82 -4.88
N ARG A 707 14.19 -15.17 -6.06
CA ARG A 707 15.50 -15.84 -6.18
C ARG A 707 16.67 -14.88 -6.00
N ASP A 708 16.51 -13.65 -6.46
CA ASP A 708 17.57 -12.64 -6.50
C ASP A 708 17.29 -11.45 -5.56
N THR A 709 16.18 -11.53 -4.80
CA THR A 709 15.66 -10.54 -3.84
C THR A 709 15.40 -9.13 -4.40
N THR A 710 15.63 -8.93 -5.70
CA THR A 710 15.44 -7.67 -6.40
C THR A 710 13.96 -7.35 -6.56
N ILE A 711 13.64 -6.08 -6.42
CA ILE A 711 12.30 -5.56 -6.73
C ILE A 711 12.44 -4.63 -7.93
N ARG A 712 11.77 -4.96 -9.04
CA ARG A 712 11.77 -4.15 -10.25
C ARG A 712 10.47 -3.40 -10.36
N ILE A 713 10.55 -2.12 -10.70
CA ILE A 713 9.41 -1.27 -11.01
C ILE A 713 9.59 -0.79 -12.45
N THR A 714 8.83 -1.37 -13.37
CA THR A 714 8.87 -1.02 -14.82
C THR A 714 7.69 -0.13 -15.19
N ASP A 715 7.63 0.31 -16.45
CA ASP A 715 6.56 1.18 -16.98
C ASP A 715 6.43 2.54 -16.25
N LEU A 716 7.55 3.12 -15.80
CA LEU A 716 7.56 4.44 -15.17
C LEU A 716 7.70 5.56 -16.19
N GLU A 717 7.00 6.67 -15.96
CA GLU A 717 7.11 7.87 -16.78
C GLU A 717 8.49 8.53 -16.54
N PRO A 718 9.28 8.83 -17.59
CA PRO A 718 10.57 9.46 -17.42
C PRO A 718 10.44 10.91 -16.96
N TYR A 719 11.51 11.48 -16.42
CA TYR A 719 11.59 12.89 -15.96
C TYR A 719 10.65 13.25 -14.81
N VAL A 720 9.96 12.28 -14.23
CA VAL A 720 9.13 12.40 -13.03
C VAL A 720 9.91 11.91 -11.82
N ASN A 721 9.71 12.56 -10.66
CA ASN A 721 10.17 12.06 -9.38
C ASN A 721 9.08 11.16 -8.76
N TYR A 722 9.41 9.90 -8.52
CA TYR A 722 8.54 8.95 -7.81
C TYR A 722 8.96 8.84 -6.36
N ILE A 723 7.97 8.83 -5.47
CA ILE A 723 8.18 8.61 -4.04
C ILE A 723 8.02 7.12 -3.77
N LEU A 724 9.08 6.51 -3.26
CA LEU A 724 9.14 5.13 -2.84
C LEU A 724 9.09 5.07 -1.31
N GLN A 725 8.11 4.37 -0.77
CA GLN A 725 7.96 4.17 0.66
C GLN A 725 8.29 2.71 1.01
N LEU A 726 9.26 2.52 1.89
CA LEU A 726 9.70 1.22 2.36
C LEU A 726 9.04 0.89 3.68
N ASP A 727 8.61 -0.37 3.83
CA ASP A 727 8.00 -0.85 5.07
C ASP A 727 9.10 -1.35 6.04
N PRO A 728 9.34 -0.68 7.18
CA PRO A 728 10.34 -1.11 8.16
C PRO A 728 10.00 -2.44 8.83
N THR A 729 8.73 -2.85 8.81
CA THR A 729 8.26 -4.10 9.44
C THR A 729 8.22 -5.27 8.46
N SER A 730 8.80 -5.11 7.28
CA SER A 730 8.71 -6.11 6.22
C SER A 730 9.66 -7.29 6.36
N PHE A 731 10.73 -7.15 7.15
CA PHE A 731 11.72 -8.21 7.36
C PHE A 731 11.26 -9.22 8.41
N ASP A 732 11.52 -10.50 8.14
CA ASP A 732 11.23 -11.57 9.09
C ASP A 732 12.18 -11.54 10.32
N ASN A 733 13.38 -10.97 10.15
CA ASN A 733 14.35 -10.81 11.23
C ASN A 733 14.23 -9.43 11.89
N ILE A 734 13.91 -9.42 13.19
CA ILE A 734 13.80 -8.20 14.01
C ILE A 734 15.10 -7.39 14.11
N SER A 735 16.25 -8.04 13.92
CA SER A 735 17.58 -7.42 13.90
C SER A 735 17.85 -6.64 12.61
N TRP A 736 17.00 -6.75 11.60
CA TRP A 736 17.16 -6.05 10.32
C TRP A 736 16.34 -4.77 10.32
N GLN A 737 17.02 -3.63 10.22
CA GLN A 737 16.40 -2.30 10.32
C GLN A 737 16.72 -1.42 9.12
N LEU A 738 15.77 -0.58 8.73
CA LEU A 738 15.95 0.45 7.70
C LEU A 738 16.29 1.80 8.36
N LEU A 739 17.34 2.45 7.88
CA LEU A 739 17.67 3.81 8.31
C LEU A 739 16.82 4.87 7.59
N LYS A 740 16.43 4.58 6.36
CA LYS A 740 15.69 5.49 5.47
C LYS A 740 14.48 4.77 4.93
N HIS A 741 13.33 5.43 4.96
CA HIS A 741 12.03 4.84 4.62
C HIS A 741 11.43 5.48 3.38
N ASN A 742 11.68 6.78 3.15
CA ASN A 742 11.09 7.53 2.06
C ASN A 742 12.16 8.03 1.08
N PHE A 743 12.08 7.58 -0.18
CA PHE A 743 13.01 7.97 -1.24
C PHE A 743 12.28 8.72 -2.36
N SER A 744 12.81 9.88 -2.79
CA SER A 744 12.42 10.52 -4.04
C SER A 744 13.38 10.10 -5.15
N ILE A 745 12.88 9.46 -6.21
CA ILE A 745 13.71 8.90 -7.27
C ILE A 745 13.31 9.53 -8.60
N ALA A 746 14.23 10.28 -9.22
CA ALA A 746 14.06 10.81 -10.57
C ALA A 746 14.22 9.67 -11.59
N ILE A 747 13.26 9.51 -12.50
CA ILE A 747 13.30 8.43 -13.50
C ILE A 747 14.06 8.87 -14.74
N ASP A 748 15.03 8.04 -15.14
CA ASP A 748 15.78 8.22 -16.39
C ASP A 748 15.00 7.56 -17.54
N PRO A 749 14.89 8.20 -18.73
CA PRO A 749 14.25 7.59 -19.91
C PRO A 749 15.09 6.44 -20.46
N ASN A 750 14.43 5.40 -20.98
CA ASN A 750 15.03 4.22 -21.60
C ASN A 750 16.05 3.46 -20.74
N LYS A 751 15.99 3.62 -19.41
CA LYS A 751 16.97 3.06 -18.49
C LYS A 751 16.29 2.53 -17.24
N ILE A 752 16.82 1.42 -16.72
CA ILE A 752 16.47 0.94 -15.38
C ILE A 752 17.48 1.51 -14.38
N LYS A 753 17.02 2.33 -13.46
CA LYS A 753 17.85 2.93 -12.41
C LYS A 753 18.03 1.96 -11.25
N ILE A 754 19.27 1.70 -10.86
CA ILE A 754 19.57 0.88 -9.69
C ILE A 754 19.47 1.73 -8.43
N VAL A 755 18.78 1.22 -7.42
CA VAL A 755 18.68 1.81 -6.08
C VAL A 755 19.05 0.74 -5.07
N GLU A 756 20.20 0.91 -4.44
CA GLU A 756 20.67 0.02 -3.39
C GLU A 756 20.15 0.50 -2.04
N ILE A 757 19.55 -0.39 -1.26
CA ILE A 757 18.95 -0.08 0.04
C ILE A 757 19.75 -0.80 1.12
N PRO A 758 20.49 -0.07 1.97
CA PRO A 758 21.17 -0.67 3.11
C PRO A 758 20.14 -1.11 4.16
N VAL A 759 20.19 -2.39 4.51
CA VAL A 759 19.48 -2.98 5.65
C VAL A 759 20.52 -3.17 6.74
N THR A 760 20.45 -2.36 7.78
CA THR A 760 21.37 -2.45 8.91
C THR A 760 21.05 -3.68 9.72
N VAL A 761 22.09 -4.44 10.07
CA VAL A 761 21.96 -5.52 11.05
C VAL A 761 22.36 -5.01 12.43
N VAL A 762 21.38 -4.89 13.32
CA VAL A 762 21.59 -4.52 14.73
C VAL A 762 21.74 -5.75 15.60
N ALA A 763 22.31 -5.54 16.78
CA ALA A 763 22.51 -6.55 17.81
C ALA A 763 21.63 -6.26 19.03
N GLU A 764 21.35 -7.33 19.76
CA GLU A 764 20.67 -7.31 21.05
C GLU A 764 21.70 -7.46 22.17
N ALA A 765 21.59 -6.63 23.20
CA ALA A 765 22.36 -6.79 24.44
C ALA A 765 21.42 -6.98 25.62
N SER A 766 21.62 -8.05 26.38
CA SER A 766 20.78 -8.44 27.51
C SER A 766 21.58 -8.72 28.77
N GLY A 767 20.90 -8.61 29.90
CA GLY A 767 21.45 -8.93 31.22
C GLY A 767 20.41 -8.76 32.32
N ARG A 768 20.83 -8.94 33.57
CA ARG A 768 19.98 -8.79 34.74
C ARG A 768 20.53 -7.81 35.75
N VAL A 769 19.63 -7.02 36.33
CA VAL A 769 19.90 -6.17 37.49
C VAL A 769 19.31 -6.81 38.73
N ASN A 770 20.17 -7.24 39.64
CA ASN A 770 19.78 -7.88 40.89
C ASN A 770 20.09 -6.97 42.07
N ILE A 771 19.23 -6.94 43.08
CA ILE A 771 19.48 -6.28 44.36
C ILE A 771 19.72 -7.34 45.45
N LYS A 772 20.76 -7.14 46.26
CA LYS A 772 21.12 -8.07 47.33
C LYS A 772 20.38 -7.69 48.63
N SER A 773 19.39 -8.48 49.02
CA SER A 773 18.65 -8.30 50.29
C SER A 773 18.61 -9.61 51.07
N ASN A 774 19.10 -9.64 52.31
CA ASN A 774 19.03 -10.76 53.26
C ASN A 774 19.24 -12.17 52.64
N LYS A 775 20.40 -12.39 51.99
CA LYS A 775 20.88 -13.66 51.40
C LYS A 775 20.15 -14.16 50.14
N GLU A 776 19.10 -13.51 49.65
CA GLU A 776 18.47 -13.82 48.36
C GLU A 776 18.78 -12.74 47.30
N LEU A 777 19.08 -13.16 46.08
CA LEU A 777 19.21 -12.28 44.92
C LEU A 777 17.83 -12.07 44.33
N LYS A 778 17.29 -10.86 44.44
CA LYS A 778 16.00 -10.50 43.86
C LYS A 778 16.23 -9.58 42.65
N GLY A 779 15.57 -9.87 41.54
CA GLY A 779 15.56 -8.99 40.37
C GLY A 779 14.97 -7.63 40.69
N GLN A 780 15.57 -6.56 40.16
CA GLN A 780 15.15 -5.18 40.39
C GLN A 780 14.77 -4.49 39.08
N GLY A 781 13.47 -4.23 38.93
CA GLY A 781 12.92 -3.46 37.80
C GLY A 781 13.07 -1.96 37.93
N ARG A 782 12.78 -1.27 36.81
CA ARG A 782 12.81 0.19 36.62
C ARG A 782 14.18 0.84 36.82
N ILE A 783 15.26 0.09 36.68
CA ILE A 783 16.63 0.61 36.69
C ILE A 783 17.00 1.04 35.27
N ILE A 784 17.50 2.26 35.12
CA ILE A 784 17.92 2.83 33.83
C ILE A 784 19.34 2.36 33.53
N ILE A 785 19.50 1.71 32.39
CA ILE A 785 20.79 1.23 31.88
C ILE A 785 21.16 2.08 30.67
N ASN A 786 22.38 2.63 30.68
CA ASN A 786 22.91 3.46 29.60
C ASN A 786 24.05 2.70 28.87
N PHE A 787 23.98 2.68 27.55
CA PHE A 787 25.03 2.15 26.68
C PHE A 787 25.83 3.31 26.06
N TYR A 788 27.15 3.18 26.05
CA TYR A 788 28.08 4.15 25.48
C TYR A 788 28.94 3.44 24.43
N LYS A 789 29.21 4.13 23.32
CA LYS A 789 30.19 3.65 22.34
C LYS A 789 31.59 3.99 22.86
N LYS A 790 32.55 3.08 22.68
CA LYS A 790 33.93 3.30 23.16
C LYS A 790 34.49 4.61 22.58
N ASN A 791 35.04 5.47 23.45
CA ASN A 791 35.55 6.83 23.18
C ASN A 791 34.50 7.93 22.99
N GLU A 792 33.21 7.65 23.16
CA GLU A 792 32.15 8.66 23.17
C GLU A 792 31.58 8.82 24.58
N ASN A 793 31.63 10.04 25.13
CA ASN A 793 31.03 10.36 26.44
C ASN A 793 29.52 10.62 26.37
N LYS A 794 28.92 10.49 25.18
CA LYS A 794 27.49 10.65 24.96
C LYS A 794 26.82 9.28 25.07
N VAL A 795 25.70 9.22 25.79
CA VAL A 795 24.85 8.03 25.84
C VAL A 795 24.40 7.70 24.42
N ALA A 796 24.79 6.54 23.91
CA ALA A 796 24.36 6.06 22.60
C ALA A 796 22.91 5.58 22.70
N PHE A 797 22.60 4.79 23.73
CA PHE A 797 21.28 4.19 23.93
C PHE A 797 20.93 4.02 25.40
N ARG A 798 19.63 3.89 25.69
CA ARG A 798 19.09 3.73 27.04
C ARG A 798 18.00 2.67 27.04
N THR A 799 18.03 1.77 28.02
CA THR A 799 16.95 0.82 28.31
C THR A 799 16.60 0.83 29.80
N ILE A 800 15.53 0.14 30.18
CA ILE A 800 15.04 0.05 31.55
C ILE A 800 14.85 -1.42 31.90
N SER A 801 15.20 -1.85 33.12
CA SER A 801 14.95 -3.21 33.58
C SER A 801 13.46 -3.48 33.87
N GLU A 802 13.03 -4.70 33.57
CA GLU A 802 11.69 -5.24 33.80
C GLU A 802 11.53 -5.74 35.25
N GLY A 803 10.31 -6.15 35.64
CA GLY A 803 9.97 -6.50 37.03
C GLY A 803 10.85 -7.58 37.67
N ASP A 804 11.37 -8.51 36.87
CA ASP A 804 12.27 -9.59 37.28
C ASP A 804 13.77 -9.21 37.20
N GLY A 805 14.07 -7.95 36.92
CA GLY A 805 15.43 -7.43 36.76
C GLY A 805 16.03 -7.65 35.37
N TYR A 806 15.38 -8.38 34.47
CA TYR A 806 15.87 -8.55 33.10
C TYR A 806 15.83 -7.22 32.33
N PHE A 807 16.82 -6.99 31.48
CA PHE A 807 16.78 -5.93 30.49
C PHE A 807 17.29 -6.46 29.16
N SER A 808 16.70 -5.96 28.08
CA SER A 808 17.19 -6.15 26.73
C SER A 808 17.19 -4.82 25.98
N TYR A 809 18.14 -4.66 25.08
CA TYR A 809 18.18 -3.56 24.13
C TYR A 809 18.56 -4.06 22.75
N LEU A 810 17.62 -3.94 21.80
CA LEU A 810 17.82 -4.23 20.37
C LEU A 810 18.06 -2.91 19.61
N GLY A 811 19.24 -2.79 18.99
CA GLY A 811 19.60 -1.56 18.25
C GLY A 811 21.10 -1.26 18.19
N LEU A 812 21.95 -2.12 18.74
CA LEU A 812 23.40 -1.88 18.77
C LEU A 812 24.04 -2.20 17.41
N THR A 813 24.75 -1.24 16.84
CA THR A 813 25.52 -1.47 15.60
C THR A 813 26.86 -2.15 15.91
N PRO A 814 27.51 -2.85 14.97
CA PRO A 814 28.81 -3.49 15.20
C PRO A 814 29.88 -2.53 15.75
N GLY A 815 30.58 -2.93 16.81
CA GLY A 815 31.59 -2.09 17.48
C GLY A 815 31.82 -2.42 18.96
N ASP A 816 32.67 -1.64 19.60
CA ASP A 816 32.97 -1.75 21.04
C ASP A 816 32.05 -0.83 21.87
N TYR A 817 31.44 -1.38 22.91
CA TYR A 817 30.52 -0.66 23.80
C TYR A 817 30.86 -0.87 25.27
N THR A 818 30.40 0.09 26.07
CA THR A 818 30.44 0.02 27.53
C THR A 818 29.04 0.26 28.08
N VAL A 819 28.57 -0.57 29.00
CA VAL A 819 27.26 -0.43 29.65
C VAL A 819 27.43 -0.04 31.12
N ARG A 820 26.60 0.89 31.58
CA ARG A 820 26.61 1.43 32.95
C ARG A 820 25.18 1.75 33.40
N ILE A 821 24.87 1.48 34.66
CA ILE A 821 23.62 1.95 35.28
C ILE A 821 23.65 3.48 35.43
N ASP A 822 22.50 4.13 35.31
CA ASP A 822 22.39 5.57 35.46
C ASP A 822 22.81 6.06 36.85
N THR A 823 23.91 6.82 36.89
CA THR A 823 24.53 7.28 38.14
C THR A 823 23.63 8.24 38.91
N ALA A 824 22.84 9.08 38.22
CA ALA A 824 21.92 9.99 38.88
C ALA A 824 20.77 9.24 39.56
N GLN A 825 20.28 8.17 38.93
CA GLN A 825 19.30 7.27 39.54
C GLN A 825 19.88 6.52 40.75
N LEU A 826 21.10 5.98 40.64
CA LEU A 826 21.77 5.28 41.74
C LEU A 826 21.98 6.18 42.97
N ILE A 827 22.39 7.43 42.77
CA ILE A 827 22.55 8.41 43.86
C ILE A 827 21.21 8.70 44.54
N LYS A 828 20.14 8.91 43.76
CA LYS A 828 18.78 9.14 44.31
C LYS A 828 18.26 7.95 45.11
N LEU A 829 18.61 6.74 44.70
CA LEU A 829 18.19 5.49 45.34
C LEU A 829 19.15 5.03 46.45
N ASN A 830 20.28 5.73 46.67
CA ASN A 830 21.36 5.37 47.59
C ASN A 830 21.92 3.95 47.39
N LEU A 831 22.10 3.56 46.12
CA LEU A 831 22.61 2.25 45.69
C LEU A 831 23.95 2.40 44.94
N LYS A 832 24.79 1.37 45.00
CA LYS A 832 26.02 1.22 44.20
C LYS A 832 25.94 -0.03 43.34
N SER A 833 26.34 0.07 42.07
CA SER A 833 26.41 -1.07 41.16
C SER A 833 27.77 -1.76 41.20
N ILE A 834 27.75 -3.09 41.14
CA ILE A 834 28.92 -3.96 41.05
C ILE A 834 28.67 -4.95 39.90
N PRO A 835 29.47 -4.95 38.82
CA PRO A 835 30.52 -3.98 38.47
C PRO A 835 29.97 -2.58 38.15
N GLU A 836 30.84 -1.56 38.17
CA GLU A 836 30.43 -0.19 37.80
C GLU A 836 30.23 -0.07 36.27
N ILE A 837 31.15 -0.61 35.48
CA ILE A 837 31.13 -0.57 34.01
C ILE A 837 31.42 -1.97 33.48
N LEU A 838 30.68 -2.39 32.46
CA LEU A 838 30.95 -3.61 31.69
C LEU A 838 31.31 -3.24 30.25
N ASN A 839 32.39 -3.81 29.75
CA ASN A 839 32.83 -3.63 28.36
C ASN A 839 32.46 -4.86 27.55
N PHE A 840 31.92 -4.66 26.35
CA PHE A 840 31.57 -5.74 25.45
C PHE A 840 31.75 -5.33 23.98
N ASN A 841 31.89 -6.32 23.10
CA ASN A 841 32.06 -6.13 21.67
C ASN A 841 30.90 -6.77 20.91
N VAL A 842 30.32 -6.00 19.98
CA VAL A 842 29.29 -6.46 19.06
C VAL A 842 29.97 -6.88 17.75
N LYS A 843 29.96 -8.19 17.47
CA LYS A 843 30.51 -8.76 16.24
C LYS A 843 29.57 -8.57 15.05
N LYS A 844 30.14 -8.56 13.85
CA LYS A 844 29.36 -8.60 12.59
C LYS A 844 28.67 -9.96 12.46
N SER A 845 27.35 -9.96 12.29
CA SER A 845 26.52 -11.16 12.12
C SER A 845 25.45 -10.89 11.06
N ARG A 846 24.99 -11.93 10.37
CA ARG A 846 23.86 -11.83 9.43
C ARG A 846 22.51 -11.81 10.14
N GLU A 847 22.40 -12.50 11.27
CA GLU A 847 21.14 -12.69 11.99
C GLU A 847 20.94 -11.65 13.11
N GLY A 848 21.91 -10.75 13.31
CA GLY A 848 22.09 -10.00 14.54
C GLY A 848 23.03 -10.75 15.49
N ALA A 849 23.81 -10.02 16.27
CA ALA A 849 24.57 -10.61 17.38
C ALA A 849 23.74 -10.49 18.65
N VAL A 850 23.79 -11.52 19.51
CA VAL A 850 23.21 -11.46 20.85
C VAL A 850 24.36 -11.44 21.84
N VAL A 851 24.42 -10.39 22.67
CA VAL A 851 25.39 -10.25 23.75
C VAL A 851 24.64 -10.40 25.06
N ASP A 852 24.80 -11.56 25.70
CA ASP A 852 24.13 -11.89 26.95
C ASP A 852 25.10 -11.89 28.15
N GLY A 853 24.57 -11.84 29.36
CA GLY A 853 25.33 -11.87 30.61
C GLY A 853 25.84 -10.52 31.10
N LEU A 854 25.20 -9.41 30.70
CA LEU A 854 25.52 -8.06 31.19
C LEU A 854 24.89 -7.80 32.57
N ASP A 855 25.31 -8.56 33.57
CA ASP A 855 24.68 -8.57 34.87
C ASP A 855 25.25 -7.52 35.83
N PHE A 856 24.34 -6.85 36.55
CA PHE A 856 24.66 -5.88 37.59
C PHE A 856 24.08 -6.30 38.94
N SER A 857 24.89 -6.22 39.99
CA SER A 857 24.43 -6.36 41.37
C SER A 857 24.40 -5.01 42.07
N LEU A 858 23.25 -4.63 42.61
CA LEU A 858 23.03 -3.40 43.38
C LEU A 858 23.17 -3.70 44.88
N ALA A 859 24.00 -2.91 45.57
CA ALA A 859 24.18 -2.92 47.02
C ALA A 859 23.88 -1.55 47.61
N ALA A 860 23.39 -1.49 48.85
CA ALA A 860 23.19 -0.24 49.56
C ALA A 860 24.53 0.44 49.87
N ASN A 861 24.56 1.78 49.79
CA ASN A 861 25.71 2.57 50.22
C ASN A 861 25.78 2.58 51.76
N ASP A 862 26.53 1.65 52.34
CA ASP A 862 26.88 1.71 53.77
C ASP A 862 27.88 2.85 53.99
N THR A 863 27.36 3.96 54.51
CA THR A 863 28.19 5.08 55.00
C THR A 863 27.93 5.23 56.49
N THR A 864 28.63 4.48 57.33
CA THR A 864 28.96 4.88 58.73
C THR A 864 30.22 4.16 59.26
N LEU A 865 31.31 4.94 59.33
CA LEU A 865 32.38 4.97 60.35
C LEU A 865 33.18 3.69 60.68
N LYS A 866 34.45 3.64 60.24
CA LYS A 866 35.62 3.95 61.10
C LYS A 866 36.95 3.96 60.32
N ASN A 867 37.62 5.11 60.38
CA ASN A 867 39.05 5.27 60.13
C ASN A 867 39.87 4.77 61.34
N GLN A 868 41.15 4.50 61.05
CA GLN A 868 42.31 4.20 61.92
C GLN A 868 42.56 2.74 62.30
N LYS A 869 43.48 2.08 61.59
CA LYS A 869 44.92 2.11 61.94
C LYS A 869 45.80 1.61 60.79
N GLU A 870 46.94 2.29 60.63
CA GLU A 870 48.00 2.05 59.67
C GLU A 870 48.88 0.83 59.99
N SER A 871 49.53 0.35 58.92
CA SER A 871 50.85 -0.33 58.84
C SER A 871 50.98 -1.72 59.50
N THR A 872 51.49 -2.74 58.81
CA THR A 872 52.92 -2.87 58.46
C THR A 872 53.15 -3.87 57.31
N HIS A 873 54.21 -3.59 56.53
CA HIS A 873 54.82 -4.32 55.40
C HIS A 873 55.03 -5.85 55.52
N SER A 874 54.94 -6.58 54.38
CA SER A 874 56.11 -7.16 53.65
C SER A 874 55.71 -8.08 52.47
N LEU A 875 56.49 -8.00 51.38
CA LEU A 875 56.53 -8.87 50.17
C LEU A 875 57.82 -9.76 50.25
N PRO A 876 58.15 -10.63 49.28
CA PRO A 876 57.51 -11.86 48.78
C PRO A 876 58.51 -13.07 48.80
N LYS A 877 58.12 -14.29 48.40
CA LYS A 877 59.07 -15.31 47.84
C LYS A 877 58.42 -16.52 47.14
N ASN A 878 59.17 -17.05 46.18
CA ASN A 878 58.87 -17.98 45.08
C ASN A 878 58.64 -19.47 45.41
N VAL A 879 57.73 -20.12 44.65
CA VAL A 879 57.78 -21.31 43.72
C VAL A 879 59.14 -22.07 43.57
N PRO A 880 59.27 -23.36 43.11
CA PRO A 880 58.36 -24.52 42.80
C PRO A 880 58.81 -25.90 43.40
N VAL A 881 58.18 -27.03 43.04
CA VAL A 881 58.79 -28.24 42.38
C VAL A 881 57.75 -29.35 42.08
N ASN A 882 57.96 -30.04 40.95
CA ASN A 882 57.21 -31.11 40.26
C ASN A 882 57.28 -32.52 40.91
N GLU A 883 56.36 -33.42 40.50
CA GLU A 883 56.58 -34.71 39.76
C GLU A 883 55.31 -35.61 39.90
N GLU A 884 54.55 -35.95 38.86
CA GLU A 884 54.71 -36.93 37.75
C GLU A 884 54.64 -38.44 38.15
N LYS A 885 53.54 -39.15 37.77
CA LYS A 885 53.50 -40.41 36.95
C LYS A 885 52.25 -41.33 37.13
N ASN A 886 51.57 -41.54 35.98
CA ASN A 886 51.14 -42.80 35.31
C ASN A 886 50.35 -43.93 36.05
N ILE A 887 49.07 -44.21 35.70
CA ILE A 887 48.50 -45.16 34.67
C ILE A 887 48.44 -46.65 35.19
N PRO A 888 47.38 -47.50 34.98
CA PRO A 888 46.68 -47.75 33.70
C PRO A 888 45.16 -48.07 33.66
N LEU A 889 44.69 -47.96 32.39
CA LEU A 889 43.56 -48.58 31.67
C LEU A 889 43.11 -50.01 32.12
N ALA A 890 41.80 -50.24 32.10
CA ALA A 890 41.18 -51.55 31.86
C ALA A 890 39.86 -51.41 31.07
N LYS A 891 39.50 -52.49 30.35
CA LYS A 891 38.71 -52.54 29.11
C LYS A 891 37.18 -52.46 29.28
N GLU A 892 36.55 -51.94 28.23
CA GLU A 892 35.11 -51.91 27.96
C GLU A 892 34.48 -53.30 27.79
N LYS A 893 33.23 -53.42 28.25
CA LYS A 893 32.23 -54.42 27.85
C LYS A 893 31.07 -53.64 27.19
N PRO A 894 30.35 -54.19 26.18
CA PRO A 894 29.39 -53.42 25.40
C PRO A 894 28.11 -53.18 26.20
N GLU A 895 27.73 -51.92 26.41
CA GLU A 895 26.41 -51.53 26.89
C GLU A 895 25.39 -51.54 25.75
N GLU A 896 24.26 -52.21 26.01
CA GLU A 896 23.03 -52.21 25.23
C GLU A 896 22.54 -50.77 25.02
N LYS A 897 22.25 -50.38 23.77
CA LYS A 897 21.65 -49.07 23.49
C LYS A 897 20.28 -48.97 24.15
N PRO A 898 19.96 -47.88 24.87
CA PRO A 898 18.63 -47.67 25.44
C PRO A 898 17.61 -47.54 24.30
N GLN A 899 16.52 -48.29 24.38
CA GLN A 899 15.38 -48.11 23.47
C GLN A 899 14.75 -46.72 23.69
N PRO A 900 14.37 -46.00 22.62
CA PRO A 900 13.84 -44.64 22.73
C PRO A 900 12.51 -44.60 23.49
N GLU A 901 12.39 -43.64 24.41
CA GLU A 901 11.25 -43.42 25.33
C GLU A 901 9.96 -42.95 24.60
N PHE A 902 10.06 -42.61 23.31
CA PHE A 902 8.99 -42.04 22.49
C PHE A 902 8.84 -42.78 21.15
N ASP A 903 7.60 -43.05 20.72
CA ASP A 903 7.32 -43.39 19.32
C ASP A 903 7.29 -42.07 18.53
N ILE A 904 8.35 -41.80 17.77
CA ILE A 904 8.46 -40.60 16.94
C ILE A 904 7.78 -40.89 15.60
N THR A 905 6.69 -40.17 15.35
CA THR A 905 5.96 -40.22 14.09
C THR A 905 5.96 -38.83 13.46
N LEU A 906 5.91 -38.75 12.13
CA LEU A 906 5.86 -37.47 11.42
C LEU A 906 4.52 -37.39 10.71
N GLN A 907 3.69 -36.41 11.05
CA GLN A 907 2.49 -36.14 10.27
C GLN A 907 2.87 -35.23 9.11
N VAL A 908 2.71 -35.72 7.88
CA VAL A 908 3.18 -35.05 6.66
C VAL A 908 2.08 -34.22 6.00
N ALA A 909 0.85 -34.74 5.96
CA ALA A 909 -0.28 -34.08 5.31
C ALA A 909 -1.63 -34.58 5.85
N HIS A 910 -2.67 -33.76 5.66
CA HIS A 910 -4.06 -34.09 5.95
C HIS A 910 -4.91 -33.94 4.68
N LEU A 911 -5.28 -35.04 4.05
CA LEU A 911 -5.79 -35.07 2.67
C LEU A 911 -6.97 -36.03 2.49
N SER A 912 -7.77 -35.84 1.44
CA SER A 912 -8.78 -36.83 1.04
C SER A 912 -8.11 -38.14 0.56
N TYR A 913 -8.81 -39.28 0.67
CA TYR A 913 -8.22 -40.62 0.50
C TYR A 913 -7.37 -40.78 -0.78
N HIS A 914 -7.88 -40.39 -1.95
CA HIS A 914 -7.15 -40.51 -3.22
C HIS A 914 -5.86 -39.68 -3.25
N LYS A 915 -5.88 -38.49 -2.64
CA LYS A 915 -4.70 -37.62 -2.53
C LYS A 915 -3.72 -38.11 -1.46
N ALA A 916 -4.23 -38.67 -0.37
CA ALA A 916 -3.41 -39.29 0.68
C ALA A 916 -2.64 -40.50 0.14
N LYS A 917 -3.27 -41.32 -0.72
CA LYS A 917 -2.62 -42.48 -1.35
C LYS A 917 -1.56 -42.07 -2.36
N ALA A 918 -1.83 -41.07 -3.21
CA ALA A 918 -0.81 -40.51 -4.11
C ALA A 918 0.38 -39.89 -3.35
N ALA A 919 0.12 -39.23 -2.21
CA ALA A 919 1.18 -38.71 -1.34
C ALA A 919 1.98 -39.84 -0.68
N GLN A 920 1.34 -40.92 -0.25
CA GLN A 920 2.02 -42.11 0.27
C GLN A 920 2.93 -42.73 -0.78
N ASP A 921 2.43 -42.98 -1.99
CA ASP A 921 3.21 -43.59 -3.08
C ASP A 921 4.44 -42.74 -3.44
N TYR A 922 4.27 -41.41 -3.49
CA TYR A 922 5.37 -40.47 -3.73
C TYR A 922 6.42 -40.50 -2.60
N LEU A 923 5.99 -40.47 -1.34
CA LEU A 923 6.91 -40.45 -0.19
C LEU A 923 7.68 -41.76 -0.03
N VAL A 924 7.05 -42.91 -0.36
CA VAL A 924 7.71 -44.22 -0.38
C VAL A 924 8.72 -44.29 -1.53
N ALA A 925 8.34 -43.87 -2.74
CA ALA A 925 9.20 -43.96 -3.93
C ALA A 925 10.41 -43.01 -3.89
N GLU A 926 10.22 -41.76 -3.45
CA GLU A 926 11.26 -40.73 -3.49
C GLU A 926 12.22 -40.81 -2.28
N PHE A 927 11.73 -41.26 -1.12
CA PHE A 927 12.48 -41.17 0.14
C PHE A 927 12.62 -42.48 0.93
N ASN A 928 12.04 -43.59 0.45
CA ASN A 928 12.11 -44.91 1.09
C ASN A 928 11.65 -44.92 2.56
N TYR A 929 10.63 -44.14 2.89
CA TYR A 929 10.06 -44.09 4.25
C TYR A 929 8.88 -45.04 4.41
N THR A 930 8.70 -45.58 5.62
CA THR A 930 7.48 -46.33 5.99
C THR A 930 6.34 -45.35 6.26
N VAL A 931 5.37 -45.26 5.33
CA VAL A 931 4.25 -44.32 5.40
C VAL A 931 2.94 -45.04 5.67
N VAL A 932 2.19 -44.59 6.67
CA VAL A 932 0.89 -45.11 7.09
C VAL A 932 -0.18 -44.03 6.94
N ILE A 933 -1.33 -44.38 6.38
CA ILE A 933 -2.49 -43.48 6.28
C ILE A 933 -3.47 -43.81 7.41
N LYS A 934 -3.82 -42.83 8.26
CA LYS A 934 -4.81 -42.98 9.34
C LYS A 934 -6.02 -42.08 9.14
N PRO A 935 -7.26 -42.58 9.32
CA PRO A 935 -8.45 -41.72 9.29
C PRO A 935 -8.41 -40.72 10.46
N SER A 936 -8.80 -39.47 10.19
CA SER A 936 -8.74 -38.38 11.18
C SER A 936 -10.14 -37.84 11.52
N THR A 937 -10.88 -37.34 10.54
CA THR A 937 -12.27 -36.82 10.66
C THR A 937 -12.93 -36.76 9.27
N HIS A 938 -14.27 -36.87 9.20
CA HIS A 938 -15.12 -36.88 7.99
C HIS A 938 -14.40 -36.64 6.64
N GLN A 939 -14.15 -37.73 5.90
CA GLN A 939 -13.56 -37.80 4.55
C GLN A 939 -12.07 -37.42 4.39
N HIS A 940 -11.34 -37.18 5.48
CA HIS A 940 -9.90 -36.86 5.44
C HIS A 940 -9.03 -37.85 6.23
N TYR A 941 -7.80 -38.03 5.74
CA TYR A 941 -6.81 -38.98 6.23
C TYR A 941 -5.47 -38.28 6.49
N ASN A 942 -4.85 -38.62 7.62
CA ASN A 942 -3.49 -38.22 7.97
C ASN A 942 -2.48 -39.15 7.28
N VAL A 943 -1.53 -38.58 6.56
CA VAL A 943 -0.37 -39.29 6.01
C VAL A 943 0.76 -39.18 7.01
N ILE A 944 1.20 -40.31 7.55
CA ILE A 944 2.13 -40.38 8.69
C ILE A 944 3.36 -41.20 8.31
N VAL A 945 4.56 -40.65 8.43
CA VAL A 945 5.81 -41.41 8.34
C VAL A 945 6.12 -41.98 9.73
N THR A 946 6.43 -43.27 9.79
CA THR A 946 6.71 -44.04 11.01
C THR A 946 8.09 -44.70 10.93
N GLY A 947 8.67 -45.08 12.07
CA GLY A 947 9.97 -45.75 12.12
C GLY A 947 11.16 -44.80 12.06
N VAL A 948 11.05 -43.65 12.75
CA VAL A 948 12.15 -42.68 12.85
C VAL A 948 12.83 -42.85 14.21
N ASP A 949 14.13 -43.15 14.19
CA ASP A 949 14.87 -43.61 15.37
C ASP A 949 15.20 -42.48 16.38
N ASP A 950 15.25 -41.22 15.93
CA ASP A 950 15.70 -40.07 16.73
C ASP A 950 15.04 -38.73 16.31
N ILE A 951 14.92 -37.78 17.24
CA ILE A 951 14.32 -36.44 17.04
C ILE A 951 15.11 -35.59 16.01
N GLN A 952 16.44 -35.72 15.96
CA GLN A 952 17.29 -35.04 14.97
C GLN A 952 17.08 -35.61 13.58
N ALA A 953 17.01 -36.94 13.44
CA ALA A 953 16.59 -37.58 12.20
C ALA A 953 15.20 -37.10 11.75
N ALA A 954 14.24 -37.02 12.68
CA ALA A 954 12.89 -36.51 12.41
C ALA A 954 12.87 -35.06 11.90
N LYS A 955 13.67 -34.16 12.51
CA LYS A 955 13.82 -32.75 12.06
C LYS A 955 14.39 -32.66 10.64
N ASN A 956 15.37 -33.49 10.32
CA ASN A 956 15.98 -33.54 8.98
C ASN A 956 14.99 -34.04 7.93
N ILE A 957 14.19 -35.07 8.26
CA ILE A 957 13.16 -35.60 7.36
C ILE A 957 12.07 -34.54 7.10
N VAL A 958 11.57 -33.86 8.14
CA VAL A 958 10.58 -32.78 8.00
C VAL A 958 11.11 -31.66 7.11
N ARG A 959 12.36 -31.23 7.29
CA ARG A 959 12.96 -30.18 6.46
C ARG A 959 12.99 -30.56 4.97
N LYS A 960 13.38 -31.80 4.65
CA LYS A 960 13.40 -32.30 3.27
C LYS A 960 12.00 -32.38 2.65
N ILE A 961 11.02 -32.87 3.41
CA ILE A 961 9.64 -33.04 2.96
C ILE A 961 8.94 -31.68 2.73
N LYS A 962 9.19 -30.67 3.59
CA LYS A 962 8.66 -29.30 3.40
C LYS A 962 9.14 -28.64 2.12
N HIS A 963 10.43 -28.78 1.80
CA HIS A 963 11.01 -28.23 0.56
C HIS A 963 10.44 -28.86 -0.73
N LYS A 964 9.78 -30.02 -0.62
CA LYS A 964 9.28 -30.81 -1.77
C LYS A 964 7.77 -30.75 -1.93
N GLY A 965 7.08 -29.86 -1.20
CA GLY A 965 5.66 -29.55 -1.43
C GLY A 965 4.70 -29.94 -0.31
N PHE A 966 5.19 -30.35 0.86
CA PHE A 966 4.38 -30.66 2.05
C PHE A 966 4.71 -29.68 3.20
N PRO A 967 4.32 -28.40 3.10
CA PRO A 967 4.74 -27.35 4.03
C PRO A 967 4.26 -27.58 5.49
N ASP A 968 3.17 -28.32 5.64
CA ASP A 968 2.52 -28.60 6.92
C ASP A 968 3.08 -29.82 7.67
N ALA A 969 4.20 -30.41 7.21
CA ALA A 969 4.80 -31.55 7.90
C ALA A 969 5.33 -31.17 9.29
N PHE A 970 5.01 -31.95 10.33
CA PHE A 970 5.51 -31.73 11.69
C PHE A 970 5.78 -33.04 12.44
N ILE A 971 6.61 -32.95 13.50
CA ILE A 971 6.99 -34.08 14.35
C ILE A 971 5.92 -34.28 15.42
N PHE A 972 5.46 -35.52 15.56
CA PHE A 972 4.50 -35.94 16.57
C PHE A 972 5.14 -37.06 17.43
N ALA A 973 5.61 -36.70 18.62
CA ALA A 973 6.21 -37.64 19.58
C ALA A 973 5.21 -37.99 20.68
N ARG A 974 4.91 -39.28 20.87
CA ARG A 974 4.01 -39.76 21.93
C ARG A 974 4.81 -40.63 22.92
N ARG A 975 4.70 -40.32 24.22
CA ARG A 975 5.34 -41.08 25.30
C ARG A 975 4.75 -42.49 25.37
N ARG A 976 5.58 -43.54 25.36
CA ARG A 976 5.06 -44.91 25.53
C ARG A 976 4.47 -45.04 26.95
N PRO A 977 3.25 -45.59 27.13
CA PRO A 977 2.73 -45.88 28.46
C PRO A 977 3.59 -46.97 29.13
N PRO A 978 3.79 -46.95 30.46
CA PRO A 978 4.56 -47.97 31.15
C PRO A 978 3.88 -49.34 30.99
N LEU A 979 4.69 -50.38 30.74
CA LEU A 979 4.26 -51.77 30.67
C LEU A 979 3.50 -52.13 31.96
N LYS A 980 2.21 -52.41 31.84
CA LYS A 980 1.40 -53.00 32.89
C LYS A 980 1.75 -54.48 32.94
N GLU A 981 2.35 -54.95 34.04
CA GLU A 981 2.43 -56.37 34.34
C GLU A 981 1.00 -56.93 34.42
N ILE A 982 0.69 -57.89 33.55
CA ILE A 982 -0.53 -58.68 33.61
C ILE A 982 -0.12 -60.05 34.15
N PRO A 983 -0.77 -60.58 35.19
CA PRO A 983 -0.42 -61.88 35.76
C PRO A 983 -0.80 -63.02 34.81
N GLU A 984 0.03 -64.06 34.79
CA GLU A 984 -0.18 -65.31 34.06
C GLU A 984 -1.56 -65.93 34.33
N LYS A 985 -2.30 -66.24 33.25
CA LYS A 985 -3.12 -67.45 33.18
C LYS A 985 -3.52 -67.82 31.74
N VAL A 986 -2.96 -68.95 31.29
CA VAL A 986 -3.59 -70.12 30.67
C VAL A 986 -4.55 -69.91 29.47
N LEU A 987 -4.07 -70.32 28.28
CA LEU A 987 -4.77 -70.75 27.05
C LEU A 987 -6.01 -71.64 27.34
N PRO A 988 -7.04 -71.74 26.45
CA PRO A 988 -6.86 -72.17 25.05
C PRO A 988 -7.89 -71.70 23.99
N THR A 989 -7.57 -71.96 22.70
CA THR A 989 -8.43 -72.29 21.52
C THR A 989 -9.75 -71.50 21.32
N GLN A 990 -9.99 -70.81 20.19
CA GLN A 990 -10.03 -71.28 18.79
C GLN A 990 -9.78 -70.11 17.82
#